data_AF-A0A4Q8TX34-F1
#
_entry.id   AF-A0A4Q8TX34-F1
#
_cell.length_a   1.000
_cell.length_b   1.000
_cell.length_c   1.000
_cell.angle_alpha   90.00
_cell.angle_beta   90.00
_cell.angle_gamma   90.00
#
_symmetry.space_group_name_H-M   'P 1'
#
loop_
_entity.id
_entity.type
_entity.pdbx_description
1 polymer ?
#
loop_
_entity_poly.entity_id
_entity_poly.type
_entity_poly.pdbx_seq_one_letter_code
_entity_poly.pdbx_strand_id
1 'polypeptide(L)'
;MRLIFTYLAALMLVFPGVLFSVMSYASQSGQSPNIVVFLIDDLRPDLGVYGHNQVHSPNIDQLASEGVTFTRAYAQQAICGPSRVSIMTGLRPETTGLYTIRKNGRLRPNQPNVVSMPQLFKANGYKTISIGKVYHSTVDDAENWSTHIKKLDNFYAIDGNKEKRFAYEAGEVEDDFYKDGKVASDAIRALKELKDEKFLMFVGLSKPHLPFNAPKRYWDLYDGDEFAVPSRNKPKDMYRLALTNWGELRMYGGIPKEGDVDNELTKKLRHGYYASVSYMDAQMGRVMQALNEMDLRENTMVVLMSDHGYKLGEYGAWNKHTNMELDTRVPLIISRELSHSARVANRTSSALVENIDIFPTLAEAAGLNMPEVDGKSMLSLLDNPDHSFKQAAYSLFNRGKIMGVTVTDGQWRYTQWRDAATQEIKFTELYNHTVTDIAQVNESGKPTFQNIEEKLRKLLHAKFPLDAPSFYQQRNVNNKQMPVTLVSDFTDNHAQIGEVYDFFDVAVRTERGSPKSIPATFGRRPKVNTVRLLGGWYNQDLSGDTYLWDGEQYIYNFEAAFAKLDSWLKGDWDIFQIVLDNPPWAFQRGYKFVEKSDGEHYLLKDKVGVYGNGLPPNDATAWNNYIRAFITELVERYGKERVLKWRFRVGSEIDTRPQHWAATREEFFDHYSNTVAAIKTVLPSAKVGAHFREASHKSQYIDYTGNKENAYAPHFVSWAKENNVPYDFLAISYYPHITHPHEMDMEKVYANQIAPILEHADYNPEASFEIHEYKFIVKMKRAGFVSVATSHNSAFFAMLGKMMLTHNIKEVFQWGNVQEGSYSPEAMTQLALFSMVGNTLYENTSSVSKTLKGNTVNGIFTKKEADEGIDVLTFSFNNENMEALEPELLQIHVRVDKPAGTQFQYRMAQIDSETNIEQQFFNDFPKAMIIEREGGWRKADAHPTASVRDALNQTGQDTFRVHREKYGKVTSLKWSGWIEGRTQQASSETSTVSIEASIPSFSVQKYEVRWVKE
;
A
#
# COMPACT_ATOMS: atom_id res chain seq x y z
N MET A 1 19.41 -38.53 -63.34
CA MET A 1 20.08 -38.07 -62.11
C MET A 1 19.85 -36.57 -61.83
N ARG A 2 18.62 -36.07 -62.05
CA ARG A 2 18.17 -34.69 -61.72
C ARG A 2 16.69 -34.66 -61.30
N LEU A 3 16.19 -35.78 -60.75
CA LEU A 3 14.78 -35.99 -60.39
C LEU A 3 14.59 -36.68 -59.03
N ILE A 4 15.66 -36.80 -58.22
CA ILE A 4 15.60 -37.39 -56.86
C ILE A 4 15.91 -36.35 -55.76
N PHE A 5 16.41 -35.16 -56.13
CA PHE A 5 16.78 -34.12 -55.16
C PHE A 5 15.66 -33.13 -54.79
N THR A 6 14.49 -33.18 -55.46
CA THR A 6 13.37 -32.27 -55.17
C THR A 6 12.31 -32.89 -54.25
N TYR A 7 12.34 -34.21 -54.00
CA TYR A 7 11.36 -34.89 -53.16
C TYR A 7 11.81 -35.15 -51.71
N LEU A 8 13.10 -35.02 -51.40
CA LEU A 8 13.62 -35.15 -50.03
C LEU A 8 13.62 -33.83 -49.23
N ALA A 9 13.44 -32.68 -49.88
CA ALA A 9 13.32 -31.39 -49.21
C ALA A 9 11.87 -31.05 -48.78
N ALA A 10 10.86 -31.74 -49.32
CA ALA A 10 9.44 -31.49 -49.00
C ALA A 10 8.90 -32.39 -47.87
N LEU A 11 9.63 -33.42 -47.43
CA LEU A 11 9.22 -34.30 -46.33
C LEU A 11 9.91 -33.98 -44.98
N MET A 12 10.84 -33.02 -44.94
CA MET A 12 11.49 -32.55 -43.69
C MET A 12 10.94 -31.20 -43.16
N LEU A 13 9.87 -30.66 -43.76
CA LEU A 13 9.27 -29.39 -43.32
C LEU A 13 7.81 -29.50 -42.85
N VAL A 14 7.26 -30.71 -42.72
CA VAL A 14 5.87 -30.92 -42.23
C VAL A 14 5.82 -31.65 -40.88
N PHE A 15 6.97 -31.98 -40.28
CA PHE A 15 7.05 -32.72 -39.00
C PHE A 15 7.71 -32.02 -37.79
N PRO A 16 7.99 -30.70 -37.78
CA PRO A 16 8.13 -29.97 -36.51
C PRO A 16 6.88 -29.15 -36.13
N GLY A 17 5.99 -28.85 -37.08
CA GLY A 17 4.86 -27.91 -36.87
C GLY A 17 3.64 -28.48 -36.14
N VAL A 18 3.53 -29.81 -36.01
CA VAL A 18 2.39 -30.46 -35.32
C VAL A 18 2.80 -31.04 -33.96
N LEU A 19 4.10 -31.11 -33.66
CA LEU A 19 4.60 -31.44 -32.32
C LEU A 19 4.88 -30.19 -31.46
N PHE A 20 5.08 -29.02 -32.07
CA PHE A 20 5.23 -27.75 -31.34
C PHE A 20 3.90 -27.07 -30.97
N SER A 21 2.77 -27.46 -31.54
CA SER A 21 1.45 -26.93 -31.17
C SER A 21 0.70 -27.80 -30.15
N VAL A 22 1.17 -29.03 -29.89
CA VAL A 22 0.54 -29.94 -28.91
C VAL A 22 1.30 -29.98 -27.58
N MET A 23 2.54 -29.47 -27.52
CA MET A 23 3.30 -29.36 -26.26
C MET A 23 3.17 -28.01 -25.52
N SER A 24 2.53 -26.99 -26.13
CA SER A 24 2.22 -25.72 -25.45
C SER A 24 0.87 -25.70 -24.71
N TYR A 25 0.05 -26.76 -24.81
CA TYR A 25 -1.27 -26.83 -24.15
C TYR A 25 -1.29 -27.71 -22.89
N ALA A 26 -0.15 -28.25 -22.46
CA ALA A 26 -0.07 -29.16 -21.31
C ALA A 26 0.65 -28.56 -20.09
N SER A 27 0.84 -27.24 -20.01
CA SER A 27 1.52 -26.57 -18.88
C SER A 27 0.66 -25.51 -18.17
N GLN A 28 -0.66 -25.53 -18.34
CA GLN A 28 -1.58 -24.62 -17.64
C GLN A 28 -2.36 -25.29 -16.49
N SER A 29 -1.98 -26.51 -16.09
CA SER A 29 -2.45 -27.09 -14.84
C SER A 29 -1.54 -26.63 -13.69
N GLY A 30 -1.86 -25.47 -13.10
CA GLY A 30 -1.13 -24.94 -11.93
C GLY A 30 -1.20 -23.42 -11.70
N GLN A 31 -1.86 -22.65 -12.57
CA GLN A 31 -2.05 -21.21 -12.35
C GLN A 31 -3.36 -20.92 -11.62
N SER A 32 -3.32 -20.08 -10.59
CA SER A 32 -4.51 -19.59 -9.89
C SER A 32 -5.42 -18.82 -10.86
N PRO A 33 -6.75 -19.06 -10.86
CA PRO A 33 -7.65 -18.45 -11.84
C PRO A 33 -7.93 -16.97 -11.54
N ASN A 34 -8.26 -16.23 -12.60
CA ASN A 34 -8.97 -14.95 -12.48
C ASN A 34 -10.39 -15.18 -11.97
N ILE A 35 -10.99 -14.16 -11.35
CA ILE A 35 -12.32 -14.29 -10.76
C ILE A 35 -13.20 -13.09 -11.13
N VAL A 36 -14.37 -13.35 -11.69
CA VAL A 36 -15.44 -12.36 -11.90
C VAL A 36 -16.66 -12.76 -11.08
N VAL A 37 -17.14 -11.84 -10.24
CA VAL A 37 -18.34 -12.01 -9.42
C VAL A 37 -19.39 -10.99 -9.83
N PHE A 38 -20.47 -11.46 -10.45
CA PHE A 38 -21.70 -10.71 -10.64
C PHE A 38 -22.52 -10.73 -9.35
N LEU A 39 -22.46 -9.65 -8.57
CA LEU A 39 -23.18 -9.51 -7.31
C LEU A 39 -24.42 -8.64 -7.52
N ILE A 40 -25.57 -9.29 -7.68
CA ILE A 40 -26.82 -8.66 -8.05
C ILE A 40 -27.59 -8.22 -6.80
N ASP A 41 -28.18 -7.04 -6.85
CA ASP A 41 -28.92 -6.43 -5.74
C ASP A 41 -30.42 -6.75 -5.80
N ASP A 42 -30.98 -7.34 -4.75
CA ASP A 42 -32.41 -7.69 -4.61
C ASP A 42 -32.92 -8.77 -5.61
N LEU A 43 -32.04 -9.62 -6.16
CA LEU A 43 -32.44 -10.68 -7.10
C LEU A 43 -32.91 -11.95 -6.37
N ARG A 44 -34.15 -12.38 -6.64
CA ARG A 44 -34.70 -13.67 -6.16
C ARG A 44 -34.50 -14.78 -7.22
N PRO A 45 -34.55 -16.08 -6.86
CA PRO A 45 -34.34 -17.20 -7.80
C PRO A 45 -35.56 -17.45 -8.72
N ASP A 46 -36.24 -16.39 -9.16
CA ASP A 46 -37.29 -16.47 -10.17
C ASP A 46 -36.62 -16.26 -11.54
N LEU A 47 -35.92 -17.28 -12.00
CA LEU A 47 -35.19 -17.32 -13.28
C LEU A 47 -35.55 -18.59 -14.05
N GLY A 48 -35.35 -18.60 -15.37
CA GLY A 48 -35.62 -19.75 -16.24
C GLY A 48 -34.93 -21.03 -15.73
N VAL A 49 -33.63 -20.96 -15.46
CA VAL A 49 -32.84 -22.05 -14.86
C VAL A 49 -33.34 -22.54 -13.49
N TYR A 50 -34.11 -21.73 -12.76
CA TYR A 50 -34.73 -22.10 -11.48
C TYR A 50 -36.18 -22.60 -11.64
N GLY A 51 -36.66 -22.76 -12.87
CA GLY A 51 -38.01 -23.25 -13.19
C GLY A 51 -39.07 -22.16 -13.38
N HIS A 52 -38.68 -20.88 -13.45
CA HIS A 52 -39.59 -19.75 -13.60
C HIS A 52 -39.50 -19.14 -15.01
N ASN A 53 -40.20 -19.74 -15.98
CA ASN A 53 -40.09 -19.40 -17.40
C ASN A 53 -40.72 -18.05 -17.82
N GLN A 54 -41.35 -17.32 -16.89
CA GLN A 54 -41.95 -16.02 -17.23
C GLN A 54 -40.90 -14.93 -17.43
N VAL A 55 -39.76 -15.00 -16.73
CA VAL A 55 -38.67 -14.02 -16.86
C VAL A 55 -37.78 -14.33 -18.06
N HIS A 56 -37.40 -13.31 -18.82
CA HIS A 56 -36.49 -13.45 -19.95
C HIS A 56 -35.05 -13.17 -19.52
N SER A 57 -34.27 -14.23 -19.26
CA SER A 57 -32.88 -14.18 -18.76
C SER A 57 -31.90 -15.10 -19.50
N PRO A 58 -31.76 -14.99 -20.83
CA PRO A 58 -30.99 -15.94 -21.63
C PRO A 58 -29.49 -15.96 -21.29
N ASN A 59 -28.90 -14.86 -20.82
CA ASN A 59 -27.46 -14.83 -20.52
C ASN A 59 -27.14 -15.54 -19.21
N ILE A 60 -28.02 -15.43 -18.21
CA ILE A 60 -27.93 -16.20 -16.97
C ILE A 60 -28.16 -17.69 -17.25
N ASP A 61 -29.13 -18.04 -18.10
CA ASP A 61 -29.37 -19.42 -18.50
C ASP A 61 -28.15 -20.01 -19.24
N GLN A 62 -27.49 -19.21 -20.08
CA GLN A 62 -26.23 -19.58 -20.72
C GLN A 62 -25.11 -19.82 -19.69
N LEU A 63 -24.91 -18.92 -18.72
CA LEU A 63 -23.92 -19.12 -17.65
C LEU A 63 -24.21 -20.38 -16.83
N ALA A 64 -25.48 -20.68 -16.56
CA ALA A 64 -25.87 -21.91 -15.88
C ALA A 64 -25.52 -23.17 -16.68
N SER A 65 -25.70 -23.13 -18.01
CA SER A 65 -25.29 -24.22 -18.91
C SER A 65 -23.78 -24.48 -18.87
N GLU A 66 -23.00 -23.49 -18.44
CA GLU A 66 -21.54 -23.55 -18.29
C GLU A 66 -21.09 -23.86 -16.85
N GLY A 67 -21.99 -24.08 -15.90
CA GLY A 67 -21.59 -24.21 -14.50
C GLY A 67 -22.47 -25.11 -13.66
N VAL A 68 -22.37 -24.88 -12.35
CA VAL A 68 -23.20 -25.52 -11.34
C VAL A 68 -24.18 -24.50 -10.79
N THR A 69 -25.47 -24.79 -10.91
CA THR A 69 -26.57 -23.98 -10.37
C THR A 69 -26.97 -24.51 -8.99
N PHE A 70 -26.85 -23.67 -7.96
CA PHE A 70 -27.23 -24.05 -6.60
C PHE A 70 -28.69 -23.68 -6.35
N THR A 71 -29.51 -24.70 -6.10
CA THR A 71 -30.96 -24.52 -5.89
C THR A 71 -31.32 -24.12 -4.46
N ARG A 72 -30.39 -24.26 -3.52
CA ARG A 72 -30.58 -24.04 -2.07
C ARG A 72 -29.47 -23.16 -1.47
N ALA A 73 -29.32 -21.96 -2.01
CA ALA A 73 -28.37 -20.95 -1.54
C ALA A 73 -29.07 -19.88 -0.67
N TYR A 74 -28.44 -19.48 0.45
CA TYR A 74 -29.07 -18.60 1.44
C TYR A 74 -28.19 -17.44 1.93
N ALA A 75 -28.79 -16.25 2.01
CA ALA A 75 -28.22 -15.06 2.62
C ALA A 75 -28.31 -15.08 4.14
N GLN A 76 -27.31 -14.52 4.82
CA GLN A 76 -27.23 -14.52 6.30
C GLN A 76 -28.16 -13.48 6.93
N GLN A 77 -28.49 -12.41 6.21
CA GLN A 77 -29.52 -11.44 6.61
C GLN A 77 -30.09 -10.76 5.37
N ALA A 78 -31.42 -10.71 5.23
CA ALA A 78 -32.09 -10.17 4.04
C ALA A 78 -32.16 -8.62 4.00
N ILE A 79 -31.00 -7.97 4.07
CA ILE A 79 -30.82 -6.52 3.84
C ILE A 79 -29.37 -6.25 3.38
N CYS A 80 -29.20 -5.36 2.41
CA CYS A 80 -27.96 -5.23 1.63
C CYS A 80 -26.68 -5.08 2.48
N GLY A 81 -26.66 -4.18 3.47
CA GLY A 81 -25.45 -3.86 4.24
C GLY A 81 -24.83 -5.07 4.95
N PRO A 82 -25.53 -5.66 5.93
CA PRO A 82 -25.11 -6.88 6.62
C PRO A 82 -24.81 -8.05 5.69
N SER A 83 -25.65 -8.29 4.67
CA SER A 83 -25.42 -9.40 3.74
C SER A 83 -24.10 -9.25 2.98
N ARG A 84 -23.84 -8.06 2.44
CA ARG A 84 -22.62 -7.77 1.66
C ARG A 84 -21.37 -7.76 2.55
N VAL A 85 -21.47 -7.27 3.78
CA VAL A 85 -20.37 -7.41 4.76
C VAL A 85 -20.09 -8.88 5.04
N SER A 86 -21.14 -9.69 5.18
CA SER A 86 -21.02 -11.12 5.44
C SER A 86 -20.33 -11.85 4.28
N ILE A 87 -20.72 -11.55 3.03
CA ILE A 87 -20.08 -12.07 1.81
C ILE A 87 -18.59 -11.71 1.78
N MET A 88 -18.26 -10.44 2.04
CA MET A 88 -16.91 -9.92 1.88
C MET A 88 -15.96 -10.36 3.01
N THR A 89 -16.48 -10.79 4.15
CA THR A 89 -15.65 -11.19 5.30
C THR A 89 -15.71 -12.69 5.57
N GLY A 90 -16.67 -13.41 4.99
CA GLY A 90 -16.93 -14.81 5.33
C GLY A 90 -17.45 -14.99 6.77
N LEU A 91 -17.78 -13.89 7.46
CA LEU A 91 -18.25 -13.87 8.84
C LEU A 91 -19.74 -13.55 8.88
N ARG A 92 -20.45 -14.11 9.85
CA ARG A 92 -21.89 -13.88 9.98
C ARG A 92 -22.21 -12.54 10.66
N PRO A 93 -23.42 -11.99 10.47
CA PRO A 93 -23.85 -10.78 11.17
C PRO A 93 -23.75 -10.89 12.70
N GLU A 94 -24.06 -12.06 13.28
CA GLU A 94 -23.92 -12.32 14.72
C GLU A 94 -22.47 -12.47 15.20
N THR A 95 -21.51 -12.70 14.30
CA THR A 95 -20.08 -12.73 14.59
C THR A 95 -19.50 -11.32 14.56
N THR A 96 -19.88 -10.53 13.55
CA THR A 96 -19.42 -9.13 13.39
C THR A 96 -20.21 -8.12 14.23
N GLY A 97 -21.41 -8.46 14.68
CA GLY A 97 -22.32 -7.54 15.36
C GLY A 97 -22.97 -6.49 14.45
N LEU A 98 -22.89 -6.64 13.12
CA LEU A 98 -23.34 -5.64 12.14
C LEU A 98 -24.67 -6.04 11.50
N TYR A 99 -25.76 -5.41 11.93
CA TYR A 99 -27.13 -5.84 11.58
C TYR A 99 -27.96 -4.82 10.78
N THR A 100 -27.37 -3.69 10.38
CA THR A 100 -28.11 -2.55 9.80
C THR A 100 -27.36 -1.90 8.64
N ILE A 101 -28.05 -1.05 7.88
CA ILE A 101 -27.50 -0.24 6.78
C ILE A 101 -27.03 1.16 7.24
N ARG A 102 -27.20 1.48 8.52
CA ARG A 102 -26.76 2.75 9.11
C ARG A 102 -25.25 2.75 9.39
N LYS A 103 -24.71 3.88 9.89
CA LYS A 103 -23.27 4.05 10.17
C LYS A 103 -22.67 2.95 11.05
N ASN A 104 -23.42 2.47 12.04
CA ASN A 104 -23.02 1.40 12.96
C ASN A 104 -23.11 -0.03 12.37
N GLY A 105 -23.52 -0.17 11.11
CA GLY A 105 -23.46 -1.44 10.37
C GLY A 105 -22.39 -1.47 9.28
N ARG A 106 -21.56 -0.42 9.18
CA ARG A 106 -20.42 -0.36 8.27
C ARG A 106 -19.29 -1.24 8.77
N LEU A 107 -18.52 -1.85 7.87
CA LEU A 107 -17.42 -2.73 8.26
C LEU A 107 -16.30 -1.94 8.95
N ARG A 108 -15.61 -1.05 8.23
CA ARG A 108 -14.32 -0.50 8.68
C ARG A 108 -14.40 0.34 9.96
N PRO A 109 -15.43 1.19 10.18
CA PRO A 109 -15.55 1.94 11.43
C PRO A 109 -15.85 1.08 12.67
N ASN A 110 -16.36 -0.14 12.50
CA ASN A 110 -16.86 -0.96 13.61
C ASN A 110 -16.09 -2.30 13.77
N GLN A 111 -15.40 -2.77 12.74
CA GLN A 111 -14.58 -3.99 12.71
C GLN A 111 -13.29 -3.74 11.90
N PRO A 112 -12.41 -2.84 12.37
CA PRO A 112 -11.23 -2.42 11.59
C PRO A 112 -10.24 -3.56 11.33
N ASN A 113 -10.21 -4.58 12.19
CA ASN A 113 -9.23 -5.67 12.16
C ASN A 113 -9.69 -6.92 11.38
N VAL A 114 -10.93 -6.97 10.91
CA VAL A 114 -11.41 -8.10 10.11
C VAL A 114 -10.73 -8.08 8.75
N VAL A 115 -10.13 -9.22 8.37
CA VAL A 115 -9.61 -9.44 7.02
C VAL A 115 -10.79 -9.66 6.08
N SER A 116 -10.89 -8.83 5.04
CA SER A 116 -11.90 -8.98 3.99
C SER A 116 -11.32 -9.65 2.75
N MET A 117 -12.18 -10.15 1.88
CA MET A 117 -11.83 -10.76 0.60
C MET A 117 -10.98 -9.85 -0.30
N PRO A 118 -11.35 -8.60 -0.60
CA PRO A 118 -10.47 -7.73 -1.38
C PRO A 118 -9.13 -7.50 -0.69
N GLN A 119 -9.11 -7.41 0.64
CA GLN A 119 -7.87 -7.26 1.38
C GLN A 119 -6.96 -8.49 1.24
N LEU A 120 -7.52 -9.70 1.39
CA LEU A 120 -6.77 -10.96 1.23
C LEU A 120 -6.22 -11.09 -0.19
N PHE A 121 -7.06 -10.88 -1.22
CA PHE A 121 -6.65 -11.04 -2.61
C PHE A 121 -5.62 -9.99 -3.02
N LYS A 122 -5.81 -8.72 -2.65
CA LYS A 122 -4.84 -7.65 -2.90
C LYS A 122 -3.50 -7.96 -2.24
N ALA A 123 -3.54 -8.50 -1.02
CA ALA A 123 -2.33 -8.86 -0.30
C ALA A 123 -1.54 -10.03 -0.95
N ASN A 124 -2.19 -10.79 -1.83
CA ASN A 124 -1.61 -11.94 -2.53
C ASN A 124 -1.42 -11.69 -4.03
N GLY A 125 -1.25 -10.42 -4.42
CA GLY A 125 -0.84 -10.03 -5.77
C GLY A 125 -1.96 -10.03 -6.81
N TYR A 126 -3.24 -10.06 -6.41
CA TYR A 126 -4.35 -9.82 -7.33
C TYR A 126 -4.66 -8.33 -7.44
N LYS A 127 -4.99 -7.87 -8.66
CA LYS A 127 -5.71 -6.61 -8.85
C LYS A 127 -7.15 -6.81 -8.37
N THR A 128 -7.57 -5.99 -7.41
CA THR A 128 -8.92 -6.08 -6.84
C THR A 128 -9.79 -4.97 -7.38
N ILE A 129 -10.88 -5.33 -8.04
CA ILE A 129 -11.72 -4.41 -8.80
C ILE A 129 -13.13 -4.42 -8.23
N SER A 130 -13.65 -3.24 -7.90
CA SER A 130 -15.02 -3.05 -7.43
C SER A 130 -15.72 -2.04 -8.31
N ILE A 131 -16.77 -2.47 -9.02
CA ILE A 131 -17.54 -1.64 -9.94
C ILE A 131 -19.02 -1.71 -9.55
N GLY A 132 -19.65 -0.57 -9.35
CA GLY A 132 -21.06 -0.49 -9.00
C GLY A 132 -21.33 -0.75 -7.52
N LYS A 133 -22.42 -1.46 -7.20
CA LYS A 133 -22.85 -1.74 -5.83
C LYS A 133 -22.25 -3.07 -5.36
N VAL A 134 -21.06 -3.01 -4.77
CA VAL A 134 -20.37 -4.16 -4.18
C VAL A 134 -20.61 -4.18 -2.66
N TYR A 135 -20.00 -3.25 -1.93
CA TYR A 135 -20.43 -2.89 -0.57
C TYR A 135 -21.64 -1.97 -0.59
N HIS A 136 -22.46 -2.00 0.47
CA HIS A 136 -23.53 -1.02 0.65
C HIS A 136 -22.97 0.40 0.88
N SER A 137 -21.91 0.49 1.68
CA SER A 137 -21.18 1.70 2.01
C SER A 137 -19.94 1.80 1.12
N THR A 138 -19.82 2.86 0.32
CA THR A 138 -18.70 3.04 -0.63
C THR A 138 -17.37 3.42 0.04
N VAL A 139 -17.31 3.47 1.37
CA VAL A 139 -16.09 3.73 2.13
C VAL A 139 -15.52 2.48 2.78
N ASP A 140 -16.30 1.39 2.86
CA ASP A 140 -15.77 0.13 3.36
C ASP A 140 -14.80 -0.44 2.31
N ASP A 141 -13.58 -0.75 2.75
CA ASP A 141 -12.51 -1.32 1.91
C ASP A 141 -12.05 -0.48 0.72
N ALA A 142 -12.30 0.83 0.72
CA ALA A 142 -11.90 1.68 -0.40
C ALA A 142 -10.40 1.56 -0.74
N GLU A 143 -9.56 1.37 0.28
CA GLU A 143 -8.11 1.17 0.18
C GLU A 143 -7.69 -0.23 -0.30
N ASN A 144 -8.59 -1.22 -0.20
CA ASN A 144 -8.33 -2.61 -0.56
C ASN A 144 -8.74 -2.96 -2.00
N TRP A 145 -9.27 -1.97 -2.75
CA TRP A 145 -9.52 -2.06 -4.18
C TRP A 145 -8.39 -1.39 -4.95
N SER A 146 -7.76 -2.10 -5.88
CA SER A 146 -6.85 -1.51 -6.87
C SER A 146 -7.58 -0.52 -7.78
N THR A 147 -8.81 -0.86 -8.17
CA THR A 147 -9.72 0.03 -8.92
C THR A 147 -11.09 0.02 -8.27
N HIS A 148 -11.60 1.21 -7.90
CA HIS A 148 -12.88 1.36 -7.23
C HIS A 148 -13.78 2.37 -7.94
N ILE A 149 -14.75 1.86 -8.69
CA ILE A 149 -15.78 2.64 -9.38
C ILE A 149 -17.07 2.56 -8.55
N LYS A 150 -17.36 3.63 -7.83
CA LYS A 150 -18.46 3.69 -6.86
C LYS A 150 -19.82 3.52 -7.53
N LYS A 151 -20.78 2.91 -6.81
CA LYS A 151 -22.18 2.87 -7.23
C LYS A 151 -22.73 4.27 -7.55
N LEU A 152 -23.54 4.34 -8.60
CA LEU A 152 -24.21 5.56 -9.03
C LEU A 152 -25.55 5.76 -8.31
N ASP A 153 -25.96 7.01 -8.19
CA ASP A 153 -27.32 7.35 -7.77
C ASP A 153 -28.36 6.91 -8.82
N ASN A 154 -29.63 6.90 -8.44
CA ASN A 154 -30.70 6.61 -9.39
C ASN A 154 -30.94 7.83 -10.30
N PHE A 155 -31.05 7.59 -11.60
CA PHE A 155 -31.44 8.58 -12.60
C PHE A 155 -32.75 8.17 -13.26
N TYR A 156 -33.46 9.17 -13.80
CA TYR A 156 -34.74 8.98 -14.46
C TYR A 156 -34.69 9.54 -15.88
N ALA A 157 -35.21 8.78 -16.85
CA ALA A 157 -35.30 9.18 -18.26
C ALA A 157 -36.56 10.00 -18.55
N ILE A 158 -37.64 9.77 -17.80
CA ILE A 158 -38.93 10.43 -18.01
C ILE A 158 -39.00 11.68 -17.13
N ASP A 159 -39.24 12.83 -17.73
CA ASP A 159 -39.36 14.13 -17.05
C ASP A 159 -40.42 14.08 -15.93
N GLY A 160 -40.08 14.61 -14.76
CA GLY A 160 -40.96 14.64 -13.58
C GLY A 160 -40.88 13.39 -12.69
N ASN A 161 -40.34 12.25 -13.16
CA ASN A 161 -40.24 11.04 -12.35
C ASN A 161 -39.19 11.18 -11.25
N LYS A 162 -38.11 11.93 -11.49
CA LYS A 162 -37.05 12.18 -10.50
C LYS A 162 -37.58 12.98 -9.32
N GLU A 163 -38.32 14.05 -9.60
CA GLU A 163 -38.90 14.97 -8.61
C GLU A 163 -39.92 14.25 -7.74
N LYS A 164 -40.75 13.38 -8.36
CA LYS A 164 -41.75 12.56 -7.67
C LYS A 164 -41.17 11.30 -7.03
N ARG A 165 -39.91 10.96 -7.33
CA ARG A 165 -39.24 9.72 -6.94
C ARG A 165 -40.09 8.49 -7.28
N PHE A 166 -40.43 8.31 -8.55
CA PHE A 166 -41.33 7.23 -8.96
C PHE A 166 -40.68 5.84 -8.76
N ALA A 167 -41.47 4.81 -8.44
CA ALA A 167 -40.95 3.49 -8.07
C ALA A 167 -40.42 2.66 -9.25
N TYR A 168 -40.71 3.07 -10.48
CA TYR A 168 -40.35 2.37 -11.70
C TYR A 168 -40.38 3.34 -12.89
N GLU A 169 -39.77 2.99 -14.01
CA GLU A 169 -40.03 3.66 -15.29
C GLU A 169 -39.56 2.83 -16.49
N ALA A 170 -40.18 3.10 -17.65
CA ALA A 170 -39.84 2.53 -18.95
C ALA A 170 -39.31 3.63 -19.88
N GLY A 171 -38.05 4.05 -19.68
CA GLY A 171 -37.44 5.12 -20.47
C GLY A 171 -37.10 4.67 -21.89
N GLU A 172 -37.43 5.48 -22.90
CA GLU A 172 -36.98 5.26 -24.29
C GLU A 172 -35.53 5.74 -24.46
N VAL A 173 -34.60 4.91 -23.99
CA VAL A 173 -33.16 5.19 -23.94
C VAL A 173 -32.35 3.94 -24.21
N GLU A 174 -31.07 4.09 -24.53
CA GLU A 174 -30.10 2.99 -24.59
C GLU A 174 -29.70 2.50 -23.19
N ASP A 175 -29.12 1.29 -23.12
CA ASP A 175 -28.71 0.65 -21.87
C ASP A 175 -27.83 1.53 -20.98
N ASP A 176 -26.82 2.16 -21.58
CA ASP A 176 -25.83 2.98 -20.88
C ASP A 176 -26.41 4.28 -20.31
N PHE A 177 -27.69 4.59 -20.55
CA PHE A 177 -28.36 5.66 -19.83
C PHE A 177 -28.50 5.32 -18.34
N TYR A 178 -28.93 4.09 -18.03
CA TYR A 178 -29.09 3.63 -16.65
C TYR A 178 -27.79 3.05 -16.10
N LYS A 179 -27.73 2.97 -14.77
CA LYS A 179 -26.50 2.63 -14.03
C LYS A 179 -25.86 1.28 -14.42
N ASP A 180 -26.66 0.25 -14.66
CA ASP A 180 -26.11 -1.10 -14.89
C ASP A 180 -25.42 -1.25 -16.25
N GLY A 181 -25.88 -0.54 -17.29
CA GLY A 181 -25.21 -0.45 -18.58
C GLY A 181 -23.87 0.26 -18.46
N LYS A 182 -23.82 1.36 -17.70
CA LYS A 182 -22.55 2.04 -17.36
C LYS A 182 -21.60 1.11 -16.58
N VAL A 183 -22.11 0.36 -15.61
CA VAL A 183 -21.33 -0.62 -14.84
C VAL A 183 -20.76 -1.70 -15.75
N ALA A 184 -21.54 -2.22 -16.72
CA ALA A 184 -21.03 -3.17 -17.71
C ALA A 184 -19.96 -2.56 -18.61
N SER A 185 -20.16 -1.33 -19.11
CA SER A 185 -19.15 -0.61 -19.90
C SER A 185 -17.85 -0.38 -19.11
N ASP A 186 -17.95 -0.04 -17.83
CA ASP A 186 -16.80 0.11 -16.93
C ASP A 186 -16.09 -1.22 -16.65
N ALA A 187 -16.84 -2.32 -16.48
CA ALA A 187 -16.27 -3.65 -16.33
C ALA A 187 -15.52 -4.11 -17.58
N ILE A 188 -16.10 -3.90 -18.76
CA ILE A 188 -15.45 -4.23 -20.04
C ILE A 188 -14.16 -3.41 -20.22
N ARG A 189 -14.16 -2.13 -19.82
CA ARG A 189 -12.95 -1.30 -19.86
C ARG A 189 -11.90 -1.81 -18.88
N ALA A 190 -12.27 -2.14 -17.65
CA ALA A 190 -11.36 -2.71 -16.66
C ALA A 190 -10.76 -4.04 -17.14
N LEU A 191 -11.55 -4.92 -17.76
CA LEU A 191 -11.05 -6.19 -18.32
C LEU A 191 -9.96 -5.97 -19.38
N LYS A 192 -10.10 -4.93 -20.23
CA LYS A 192 -9.06 -4.58 -21.23
C LYS A 192 -7.75 -4.16 -20.58
N GLU A 193 -7.81 -3.44 -19.46
CA GLU A 193 -6.64 -2.98 -18.71
C GLU A 193 -5.95 -4.12 -17.93
N LEU A 194 -6.66 -5.22 -17.67
CA LEU A 194 -6.22 -6.32 -16.80
C LEU A 194 -5.83 -7.60 -17.54
N LYS A 195 -5.80 -7.60 -18.88
CA LYS A 195 -5.68 -8.82 -19.68
C LYS A 195 -4.51 -9.73 -19.26
N ASP A 196 -3.39 -9.14 -18.87
CA ASP A 196 -2.16 -9.85 -18.51
C ASP A 196 -1.91 -9.93 -16.99
N GLU A 197 -2.90 -9.55 -16.18
CA GLU A 197 -2.81 -9.44 -14.72
C GLU A 197 -3.74 -10.45 -14.03
N LYS A 198 -3.36 -10.92 -12.82
CA LYS A 198 -4.29 -11.69 -11.98
C LYS A 198 -5.32 -10.76 -11.35
N PHE A 199 -6.61 -11.05 -11.46
CA PHE A 199 -7.64 -10.16 -10.93
C PHE A 199 -8.80 -10.86 -10.21
N LEU A 200 -9.33 -10.15 -9.21
CA LEU A 200 -10.62 -10.40 -8.57
C LEU A 200 -11.52 -9.20 -8.88
N MET A 201 -12.57 -9.40 -9.67
CA MET A 201 -13.47 -8.36 -10.11
C MET A 201 -14.89 -8.60 -9.61
N PHE A 202 -15.43 -7.64 -8.86
CA PHE A 202 -16.85 -7.58 -8.53
C PHE A 202 -17.57 -6.61 -9.46
N VAL A 203 -18.55 -7.14 -10.20
CA VAL A 203 -19.49 -6.38 -11.02
C VAL A 203 -20.82 -6.30 -10.27
N GLY A 204 -20.98 -5.23 -9.50
CA GLY A 204 -22.14 -4.99 -8.63
C GLY A 204 -23.30 -4.34 -9.36
N LEU A 205 -24.11 -5.14 -10.04
CA LEU A 205 -25.32 -4.67 -10.74
C LEU A 205 -26.44 -4.37 -9.75
N SER A 206 -27.04 -3.19 -9.89
CA SER A 206 -27.98 -2.64 -8.91
C SER A 206 -29.44 -3.00 -9.20
N LYS A 207 -29.80 -3.43 -10.40
CA LYS A 207 -31.13 -3.97 -10.68
C LYS A 207 -31.17 -5.44 -10.26
N PRO A 208 -32.33 -5.94 -9.78
CA PRO A 208 -33.64 -5.29 -9.81
C PRO A 208 -34.01 -4.45 -8.57
N HIS A 209 -33.09 -4.03 -7.69
CA HIS A 209 -33.43 -3.12 -6.56
C HIS A 209 -34.17 -1.85 -7.03
N LEU A 210 -35.13 -1.38 -6.23
CA LEU A 210 -35.91 -0.16 -6.48
C LEU A 210 -35.03 1.09 -6.74
N PRO A 211 -35.49 2.06 -7.55
CA PRO A 211 -36.69 1.99 -8.39
C PRO A 211 -36.46 1.07 -9.59
N PHE A 212 -37.52 0.41 -10.08
CA PHE A 212 -37.48 -0.49 -11.22
C PHE A 212 -37.38 0.31 -12.54
N ASN A 213 -36.24 0.97 -12.74
CA ASN A 213 -35.94 1.77 -13.93
C ASN A 213 -35.14 0.90 -14.90
N ALA A 214 -35.69 0.68 -16.09
CA ALA A 214 -35.06 -0.07 -17.17
C ALA A 214 -35.47 0.52 -18.53
N PRO A 215 -34.64 0.37 -19.57
CA PRO A 215 -35.00 0.80 -20.92
C PRO A 215 -36.30 0.14 -21.40
N LYS A 216 -37.13 0.90 -22.13
CA LYS A 216 -38.45 0.48 -22.60
C LYS A 216 -38.42 -0.85 -23.34
N ARG A 217 -37.38 -1.13 -24.13
CA ARG A 217 -37.21 -2.40 -24.85
C ARG A 217 -37.27 -3.66 -23.97
N TYR A 218 -36.89 -3.57 -22.69
CA TYR A 218 -36.99 -4.69 -21.75
C TYR A 218 -38.36 -4.80 -21.09
N TRP A 219 -39.09 -3.69 -21.00
CA TRP A 219 -40.50 -3.73 -20.62
C TRP A 219 -41.33 -4.38 -21.72
N ASP A 220 -41.02 -4.07 -22.98
CA ASP A 220 -41.73 -4.58 -24.16
C ASP A 220 -41.52 -6.10 -24.39
N LEU A 221 -40.63 -6.75 -23.64
CA LEU A 221 -40.49 -8.22 -23.62
C LEU A 221 -41.67 -8.92 -22.92
N TYR A 222 -42.49 -8.18 -22.19
CA TYR A 222 -43.55 -8.71 -21.36
C TYR A 222 -44.87 -8.01 -21.64
N ASP A 223 -45.94 -8.79 -21.69
CA ASP A 223 -47.30 -8.25 -21.58
C ASP A 223 -47.59 -7.98 -20.10
N GLY A 224 -47.90 -6.72 -19.77
CA GLY A 224 -48.21 -6.29 -18.41
C GLY A 224 -49.46 -6.97 -17.83
N ASP A 225 -50.39 -7.40 -18.68
CA ASP A 225 -51.65 -8.03 -18.25
C ASP A 225 -51.49 -9.48 -17.80
N GLU A 226 -50.43 -10.17 -18.27
CA GLU A 226 -50.10 -11.56 -17.93
C GLU A 226 -49.53 -11.73 -16.51
N PHE A 227 -49.16 -10.64 -15.83
CA PHE A 227 -48.68 -10.73 -14.45
C PHE A 227 -49.81 -11.10 -13.49
N ALA A 228 -49.67 -12.24 -12.81
CA ALA A 228 -50.56 -12.63 -11.73
C ALA A 228 -50.39 -11.71 -10.50
N VAL A 229 -51.50 -11.39 -9.84
CA VAL A 229 -51.49 -10.73 -8.53
C VAL A 229 -51.34 -11.81 -7.45
N PRO A 230 -50.26 -11.83 -6.66
CA PRO A 230 -50.09 -12.82 -5.61
C PRO A 230 -51.15 -12.73 -4.52
N SER A 231 -51.31 -13.82 -3.77
CA SER A 231 -52.17 -13.81 -2.58
C SER A 231 -51.69 -12.77 -1.56
N ARG A 232 -52.62 -11.96 -1.08
CA ARG A 232 -52.40 -10.99 0.00
C ARG A 232 -52.55 -11.61 1.40
N ASN A 233 -52.82 -12.91 1.49
CA ASN A 233 -52.94 -13.60 2.76
C ASN A 233 -51.57 -13.70 3.43
N LYS A 234 -51.49 -13.21 4.67
CA LYS A 234 -50.33 -13.40 5.54
C LYS A 234 -50.37 -14.83 6.10
N PRO A 235 -49.22 -15.44 6.44
CA PRO A 235 -49.23 -16.76 7.04
C PRO A 235 -50.06 -16.75 8.31
N LYS A 236 -50.98 -17.71 8.44
CA LYS A 236 -51.82 -17.84 9.63
C LYS A 236 -50.94 -18.07 10.86
N ASP A 237 -51.24 -17.39 11.96
CA ASP A 237 -50.52 -17.49 13.24
C ASP A 237 -49.02 -17.10 13.16
N MET A 238 -48.63 -16.26 12.18
CA MET A 238 -47.27 -15.72 12.10
C MET A 238 -46.95 -14.79 13.28
N TYR A 239 -45.66 -14.58 13.54
CA TYR A 239 -45.24 -13.56 14.50
C TYR A 239 -45.58 -12.15 13.98
N ARG A 240 -46.02 -11.27 14.89
CA ARG A 240 -46.44 -9.90 14.54
C ARG A 240 -45.36 -9.05 13.86
N LEU A 241 -44.07 -9.41 13.98
CA LEU A 241 -42.94 -8.72 13.33
C LEU A 241 -42.28 -9.53 12.20
N ALA A 242 -42.86 -10.68 11.82
CA ALA A 242 -42.29 -11.53 10.78
C ALA A 242 -42.19 -10.78 9.44
N LEU A 243 -43.27 -10.10 9.05
CA LEU A 243 -43.31 -9.21 7.89
C LEU A 243 -43.14 -7.74 8.30
N THR A 244 -42.63 -6.92 7.38
CA THR A 244 -42.56 -5.45 7.56
C THR A 244 -43.72 -4.74 6.86
N ASN A 245 -43.91 -3.45 7.16
CA ASN A 245 -44.81 -2.58 6.41
C ASN A 245 -44.18 -2.02 5.12
N TRP A 246 -43.05 -2.60 4.67
CA TRP A 246 -42.40 -2.32 3.38
C TRP A 246 -42.13 -0.83 3.14
N GLY A 247 -41.63 -0.16 4.19
CA GLY A 247 -41.39 1.28 4.20
C GLY A 247 -40.48 1.79 3.09
N GLU A 248 -39.55 0.97 2.59
CA GLU A 248 -38.71 1.29 1.43
C GLU A 248 -39.54 1.66 0.19
N LEU A 249 -40.44 0.78 -0.24
CA LEU A 249 -41.31 1.03 -1.41
C LEU A 249 -42.22 2.24 -1.15
N ARG A 250 -42.73 2.40 0.08
CA ARG A 250 -43.61 3.54 0.45
C ARG A 250 -42.91 4.90 0.39
N MET A 251 -41.58 4.97 0.29
CA MET A 251 -40.88 6.23 0.09
C MET A 251 -40.99 6.77 -1.34
N TYR A 252 -41.39 5.93 -2.31
CA TYR A 252 -41.53 6.33 -3.70
C TYR A 252 -42.91 6.98 -3.97
N GLY A 253 -42.95 7.85 -4.99
CA GLY A 253 -44.16 8.48 -5.50
C GLY A 253 -45.08 7.46 -6.18
N GLY A 254 -46.39 7.70 -6.11
CA GLY A 254 -47.41 6.80 -6.66
C GLY A 254 -47.65 5.53 -5.85
N ILE A 255 -46.89 5.30 -4.78
CA ILE A 255 -47.11 4.17 -3.86
C ILE A 255 -48.01 4.60 -2.69
N PRO A 256 -49.04 3.82 -2.34
CA PRO A 256 -49.90 4.14 -1.20
C PRO A 256 -49.11 4.17 0.11
N LYS A 257 -49.41 5.13 0.98
CA LYS A 257 -48.71 5.30 2.27
C LYS A 257 -49.19 4.33 3.35
N GLU A 258 -50.39 3.81 3.21
CA GLU A 258 -51.00 2.79 4.07
C GLU A 258 -51.75 1.77 3.22
N GLY A 259 -52.14 0.63 3.81
CA GLY A 259 -52.87 -0.43 3.09
C GLY A 259 -52.02 -1.15 2.03
N ASP A 260 -52.69 -2.01 1.26
CA ASP A 260 -52.09 -2.81 0.20
C ASP A 260 -51.94 -2.01 -1.10
N VAL A 261 -51.00 -2.44 -1.94
CA VAL A 261 -50.93 -1.98 -3.33
C VAL A 261 -52.08 -2.63 -4.12
N ASP A 262 -52.83 -1.85 -4.89
CA ASP A 262 -53.94 -2.36 -5.72
C ASP A 262 -53.46 -3.32 -6.82
N ASN A 263 -54.40 -3.98 -7.50
CA ASN A 263 -54.08 -5.03 -8.47
C ASN A 263 -53.27 -4.49 -9.67
N GLU A 264 -53.67 -3.35 -10.23
CA GLU A 264 -53.04 -2.77 -11.41
C GLU A 264 -51.61 -2.32 -11.11
N LEU A 265 -51.42 -1.62 -9.99
CA LEU A 265 -50.10 -1.21 -9.55
C LEU A 265 -49.23 -2.42 -9.15
N THR A 266 -49.82 -3.49 -8.60
CA THR A 266 -49.09 -4.74 -8.32
C THR A 266 -48.54 -5.36 -9.59
N LYS A 267 -49.37 -5.50 -10.64
CA LYS A 267 -48.93 -5.99 -11.95
C LYS A 267 -47.83 -5.11 -12.51
N LYS A 268 -48.00 -3.78 -12.45
CA LYS A 268 -47.02 -2.84 -12.99
C LYS A 268 -45.66 -2.89 -12.28
N LEU A 269 -45.65 -3.05 -10.96
CA LEU A 269 -44.42 -3.22 -10.18
C LEU A 269 -43.71 -4.55 -10.50
N ARG A 270 -44.48 -5.64 -10.67
CA ARG A 270 -43.94 -6.95 -11.10
C ARG A 270 -43.33 -6.87 -12.50
N HIS A 271 -44.04 -6.23 -13.43
CA HIS A 271 -43.56 -5.94 -14.77
C HIS A 271 -42.24 -5.16 -14.74
N GLY A 272 -42.15 -4.11 -13.93
CA GLY A 272 -40.92 -3.34 -13.76
C GLY A 272 -39.76 -4.15 -13.18
N TYR A 273 -40.03 -5.01 -12.19
CA TYR A 273 -39.01 -5.90 -11.64
C TYR A 273 -38.47 -6.86 -12.72
N TYR A 274 -39.34 -7.50 -13.49
CA TYR A 274 -38.95 -8.46 -14.55
C TYR A 274 -38.21 -7.76 -15.69
N ALA A 275 -38.66 -6.58 -16.11
CA ALA A 275 -37.94 -5.73 -17.07
C ALA A 275 -36.54 -5.36 -16.56
N SER A 276 -36.43 -5.05 -15.26
CA SER A 276 -35.13 -4.75 -14.63
C SER A 276 -34.21 -5.98 -14.57
N VAL A 277 -34.76 -7.19 -14.37
CA VAL A 277 -33.99 -8.45 -14.43
C VAL A 277 -33.48 -8.71 -15.84
N SER A 278 -34.32 -8.59 -16.87
CA SER A 278 -33.87 -8.78 -18.27
C SER A 278 -32.85 -7.74 -18.73
N TYR A 279 -33.01 -6.49 -18.28
CA TYR A 279 -32.03 -5.44 -18.53
C TYR A 279 -30.68 -5.81 -17.91
N MET A 280 -30.66 -6.20 -16.63
CA MET A 280 -29.47 -6.63 -15.90
C MET A 280 -28.82 -7.86 -16.55
N ASP A 281 -29.62 -8.86 -16.95
CA ASP A 281 -29.17 -10.06 -17.67
C ASP A 281 -28.43 -9.70 -18.95
N ALA A 282 -28.96 -8.78 -19.75
CA ALA A 282 -28.29 -8.29 -20.96
C ALA A 282 -26.95 -7.59 -20.64
N GLN A 283 -26.87 -6.85 -19.52
CA GLN A 283 -25.63 -6.19 -19.11
C GLN A 283 -24.56 -7.19 -18.65
N MET A 284 -24.97 -8.25 -17.94
CA MET A 284 -24.10 -9.37 -17.63
C MET A 284 -23.61 -10.05 -18.91
N GLY A 285 -24.50 -10.27 -19.88
CA GLY A 285 -24.19 -10.84 -21.19
C GLY A 285 -23.09 -10.08 -21.92
N ARG A 286 -23.14 -8.74 -21.92
CA ARG A 286 -22.09 -7.89 -22.52
C ARG A 286 -20.70 -8.11 -21.88
N VAL A 287 -20.64 -8.26 -20.55
CA VAL A 287 -19.37 -8.52 -19.84
C VAL A 287 -18.88 -9.94 -20.12
N MET A 288 -19.78 -10.93 -20.15
CA MET A 288 -19.44 -12.31 -20.52
C MET A 288 -18.92 -12.42 -21.95
N GLN A 289 -19.54 -11.70 -22.89
CA GLN A 289 -19.08 -11.61 -24.27
C GLN A 289 -17.66 -11.03 -24.33
N ALA A 290 -17.37 -9.96 -23.59
CA ALA A 290 -16.03 -9.38 -23.54
C ALA A 290 -14.98 -10.34 -22.97
N LEU A 291 -15.32 -11.15 -21.95
CA LEU A 291 -14.42 -12.20 -21.44
C LEU A 291 -14.07 -13.23 -22.51
N ASN A 292 -15.05 -13.63 -23.33
CA ASN A 292 -14.84 -14.57 -24.44
C ASN A 292 -14.00 -13.94 -25.56
N GLU A 293 -14.33 -12.71 -25.98
CA GLU A 293 -13.62 -12.00 -27.07
C GLU A 293 -12.16 -11.68 -26.72
N MET A 294 -11.81 -11.63 -25.43
CA MET A 294 -10.45 -11.36 -24.95
C MET A 294 -9.69 -12.63 -24.54
N ASP A 295 -10.26 -13.82 -24.78
CA ASP A 295 -9.73 -15.13 -24.36
C ASP A 295 -9.50 -15.26 -22.84
N LEU A 296 -10.14 -14.41 -22.02
CA LEU A 296 -10.03 -14.45 -20.56
C LEU A 296 -10.87 -15.56 -19.94
N ARG A 297 -11.93 -16.01 -20.63
CA ARG A 297 -12.81 -17.06 -20.11
C ARG A 297 -12.07 -18.37 -19.81
N GLU A 298 -10.97 -18.65 -20.50
CA GLU A 298 -10.15 -19.86 -20.32
C GLU A 298 -9.57 -19.99 -18.91
N ASN A 299 -9.19 -18.88 -18.28
CA ASN A 299 -8.59 -18.84 -16.95
C ASN A 299 -9.47 -18.13 -15.89
N THR A 300 -10.71 -17.79 -16.23
CA THR A 300 -11.59 -17.00 -15.34
C THR A 300 -12.73 -17.85 -14.78
N MET A 301 -12.79 -17.94 -13.46
CA MET A 301 -13.97 -18.41 -12.72
C MET A 301 -15.03 -17.30 -12.69
N VAL A 302 -16.27 -17.65 -13.01
CA VAL A 302 -17.40 -16.72 -13.01
C VAL A 302 -18.42 -17.15 -11.96
N VAL A 303 -18.80 -16.21 -11.09
CA VAL A 303 -19.84 -16.38 -10.07
C VAL A 303 -20.96 -15.40 -10.34
N LEU A 304 -22.20 -15.89 -10.38
CA LEU A 304 -23.39 -15.06 -10.25
C LEU A 304 -24.04 -15.33 -8.90
N MET A 305 -24.31 -14.29 -8.14
CA MET A 305 -24.98 -14.39 -6.84
C MET A 305 -25.84 -13.16 -6.54
N SER A 306 -26.79 -13.29 -5.62
CA SER A 306 -27.55 -12.18 -5.08
C SER A 306 -27.20 -11.90 -3.61
N ASP A 307 -27.31 -10.66 -3.16
CA ASP A 307 -27.14 -10.33 -1.74
C ASP A 307 -28.31 -10.82 -0.89
N HIS A 308 -29.54 -10.87 -1.42
CA HIS A 308 -30.71 -11.48 -0.78
C HIS A 308 -31.88 -11.63 -1.77
N GLY A 309 -32.94 -12.33 -1.36
CA GLY A 309 -34.18 -12.46 -2.13
C GLY A 309 -35.09 -11.23 -2.04
N TYR A 310 -36.35 -11.37 -2.48
CA TYR A 310 -37.30 -10.26 -2.58
C TYR A 310 -38.78 -10.71 -2.67
N LYS A 311 -39.69 -9.89 -2.15
CA LYS A 311 -41.16 -10.03 -2.27
C LYS A 311 -41.73 -9.05 -3.28
N LEU A 312 -42.59 -9.55 -4.16
CA LEU A 312 -43.27 -8.85 -5.26
C LEU A 312 -44.79 -8.91 -5.12
N GLY A 313 -45.28 -8.69 -3.89
CA GLY A 313 -46.71 -8.71 -3.54
C GLY A 313 -47.14 -9.96 -2.77
N GLU A 314 -46.31 -10.99 -2.65
CA GLU A 314 -46.59 -12.15 -1.80
C GLU A 314 -46.83 -11.70 -0.35
N TYR A 315 -47.85 -12.27 0.30
CA TYR A 315 -48.34 -11.87 1.64
C TYR A 315 -48.92 -10.44 1.73
N GLY A 316 -49.18 -9.78 0.59
CA GLY A 316 -49.51 -8.36 0.56
C GLY A 316 -48.30 -7.49 0.94
N ALA A 317 -47.09 -8.04 0.84
CA ALA A 317 -45.86 -7.40 1.25
C ALA A 317 -44.90 -7.20 0.07
N TRP A 318 -43.98 -6.26 0.23
CA TRP A 318 -42.98 -5.89 -0.76
C TRP A 318 -41.58 -5.82 -0.13
N ASN A 319 -40.56 -5.69 -0.97
CA ASN A 319 -39.17 -5.56 -0.56
C ASN A 319 -38.61 -6.84 0.05
N LYS A 320 -37.60 -6.68 0.89
CA LYS A 320 -36.89 -7.71 1.65
C LYS A 320 -37.24 -7.58 3.14
N HIS A 321 -36.24 -7.66 4.01
CA HIS A 321 -36.31 -7.33 5.43
C HIS A 321 -36.97 -8.36 6.35
N THR A 322 -36.97 -9.65 6.01
CA THR A 322 -37.58 -10.70 6.85
C THR A 322 -36.71 -11.96 6.89
N ASN A 323 -37.13 -12.93 7.73
CA ASN A 323 -36.57 -14.28 7.76
C ASN A 323 -37.39 -15.27 6.89
N MET A 324 -38.29 -14.78 6.03
CA MET A 324 -39.08 -15.65 5.15
C MET A 324 -38.18 -16.27 4.05
N GLU A 325 -38.59 -17.43 3.53
CA GLU A 325 -37.84 -18.14 2.48
C GLU A 325 -37.57 -17.23 1.27
N LEU A 326 -38.61 -16.53 0.77
CA LEU A 326 -38.52 -15.59 -0.35
C LEU A 326 -37.45 -14.48 -0.21
N ASP A 327 -37.12 -14.09 1.01
CA ASP A 327 -36.16 -13.02 1.29
C ASP A 327 -34.74 -13.55 1.52
N THR A 328 -34.61 -14.81 1.94
CA THR A 328 -33.32 -15.39 2.35
C THR A 328 -32.73 -16.31 1.30
N ARG A 329 -33.55 -16.97 0.48
CA ARG A 329 -33.11 -17.81 -0.64
C ARG A 329 -32.67 -16.93 -1.81
N VAL A 330 -31.51 -17.23 -2.40
CA VAL A 330 -30.89 -16.45 -3.48
C VAL A 330 -30.51 -17.34 -4.66
N PRO A 331 -30.45 -16.80 -5.89
CA PRO A 331 -29.77 -17.48 -6.99
C PRO A 331 -28.26 -17.47 -6.75
N LEU A 332 -27.62 -18.59 -7.09
CA LEU A 332 -26.18 -18.80 -7.08
C LEU A 332 -25.79 -19.76 -8.20
N ILE A 333 -24.95 -19.28 -9.12
CA ILE A 333 -24.36 -20.06 -10.20
C ILE A 333 -22.85 -19.86 -10.13
N ILE A 334 -22.09 -20.95 -10.16
CA ILE A 334 -20.63 -20.90 -10.23
C ILE A 334 -20.17 -21.71 -11.44
N SER A 335 -19.44 -21.05 -12.32
CA SER A 335 -18.84 -21.65 -13.50
C SER A 335 -17.32 -21.55 -13.40
N ARG A 336 -16.65 -22.70 -13.28
CA ARG A 336 -15.18 -22.77 -13.30
C ARG A 336 -14.62 -22.26 -14.62
N GLU A 337 -13.37 -21.80 -14.57
CA GLU A 337 -12.50 -21.53 -15.71
C GLU A 337 -12.50 -22.73 -16.68
N LEU A 338 -12.50 -22.46 -17.99
CA LEU A 338 -12.65 -23.54 -18.99
C LEU A 338 -11.46 -24.51 -18.98
N SER A 339 -10.28 -24.03 -18.58
CA SER A 339 -9.06 -24.84 -18.46
C SER A 339 -9.05 -25.82 -17.27
N HIS A 340 -10.00 -25.70 -16.33
CA HIS A 340 -10.06 -26.62 -15.18
C HIS A 340 -10.51 -28.02 -15.62
N SER A 341 -9.62 -29.00 -15.47
CA SER A 341 -9.82 -30.35 -16.00
C SER A 341 -10.99 -31.13 -15.39
N ALA A 342 -11.35 -30.84 -14.14
CA ALA A 342 -12.48 -31.47 -13.44
C ALA A 342 -13.77 -30.65 -13.50
N ARG A 343 -13.84 -29.63 -14.38
CA ARG A 343 -15.00 -28.74 -14.49
C ARG A 343 -16.30 -29.50 -14.78
N VAL A 344 -17.29 -29.29 -13.94
CA VAL A 344 -18.68 -29.69 -14.18
C VAL A 344 -19.48 -28.51 -14.72
N ALA A 345 -20.32 -28.78 -15.73
CA ALA A 345 -21.19 -27.79 -16.36
C ALA A 345 -22.59 -28.37 -16.60
N ASN A 346 -23.58 -27.48 -16.73
CA ASN A 346 -24.99 -27.82 -16.92
C ASN A 346 -25.52 -28.79 -15.85
N ARG A 347 -25.16 -28.55 -14.59
CA ARG A 347 -25.62 -29.37 -13.46
C ARG A 347 -26.20 -28.49 -12.36
N THR A 348 -27.12 -29.07 -11.60
CA THR A 348 -27.69 -28.45 -10.41
C THR A 348 -27.17 -29.13 -9.16
N SER A 349 -26.89 -28.36 -8.11
CA SER A 349 -26.70 -28.88 -6.76
C SER A 349 -27.89 -28.52 -5.88
N SER A 350 -28.36 -29.48 -5.10
CA SER A 350 -29.33 -29.28 -4.02
C SER A 350 -28.68 -29.23 -2.64
N ALA A 351 -27.35 -29.14 -2.57
CA ALA A 351 -26.65 -28.93 -1.32
C ALA A 351 -27.07 -27.59 -0.69
N LEU A 352 -27.22 -27.58 0.64
CA LEU A 352 -27.47 -26.35 1.39
C LEU A 352 -26.19 -25.52 1.44
N VAL A 353 -26.20 -24.37 0.78
CA VAL A 353 -25.06 -23.45 0.74
C VAL A 353 -25.46 -22.07 1.20
N GLU A 354 -24.47 -21.27 1.60
CA GLU A 354 -24.67 -19.95 2.18
C GLU A 354 -23.79 -18.91 1.49
N ASN A 355 -24.23 -17.66 1.40
CA ASN A 355 -23.45 -16.59 0.78
C ASN A 355 -22.05 -16.40 1.42
N ILE A 356 -21.91 -16.66 2.73
CA ILE A 356 -20.61 -16.67 3.42
C ILE A 356 -19.62 -17.73 2.92
N ASP A 357 -20.09 -18.74 2.21
CA ASP A 357 -19.25 -19.81 1.66
C ASP A 357 -18.47 -19.34 0.43
N ILE A 358 -18.86 -18.23 -0.20
CA ILE A 358 -18.18 -17.68 -1.37
C ILE A 358 -16.74 -17.30 -1.06
N PHE A 359 -16.49 -16.60 0.05
CA PHE A 359 -15.14 -16.17 0.37
C PHE A 359 -14.14 -17.34 0.49
N PRO A 360 -14.35 -18.35 1.35
CA PRO A 360 -13.45 -19.50 1.41
C PRO A 360 -13.37 -20.26 0.08
N THR A 361 -14.45 -20.33 -0.71
CA THR A 361 -14.44 -20.99 -2.02
C THR A 361 -13.49 -20.31 -3.00
N LEU A 362 -13.60 -18.99 -3.14
CA LEU A 362 -12.79 -18.22 -4.08
C LEU A 362 -11.32 -18.19 -3.66
N ALA A 363 -11.05 -18.05 -2.36
CA ALA A 363 -9.69 -18.05 -1.84
C ALA A 363 -9.02 -19.42 -1.98
N GLU A 364 -9.73 -20.52 -1.70
CA GLU A 364 -9.20 -21.87 -1.93
C GLU A 364 -8.95 -22.11 -3.42
N ALA A 365 -9.84 -21.67 -4.30
CA ALA A 365 -9.65 -21.78 -5.75
C ALA A 365 -8.40 -21.03 -6.23
N ALA A 366 -8.11 -19.90 -5.59
CA ALA A 366 -6.93 -19.08 -5.85
C ALA A 366 -5.65 -19.59 -5.16
N GLY A 367 -5.74 -20.63 -4.32
CA GLY A 367 -4.60 -21.17 -3.55
C GLY A 367 -4.16 -20.29 -2.38
N LEU A 368 -5.06 -19.49 -1.81
CA LEU A 368 -4.75 -18.53 -0.75
C LEU A 368 -4.95 -19.11 0.65
N ASN A 369 -4.10 -18.69 1.59
CA ASN A 369 -4.25 -19.03 3.00
C ASN A 369 -5.45 -18.29 3.61
N MET A 370 -6.44 -19.03 4.08
CA MET A 370 -7.67 -18.46 4.62
C MET A 370 -7.48 -17.88 6.03
N PRO A 371 -7.99 -16.67 6.31
CA PRO A 371 -8.23 -16.25 7.68
C PRO A 371 -9.35 -17.11 8.30
N GLU A 372 -9.50 -17.04 9.63
CA GLU A 372 -10.65 -17.64 10.30
C GLU A 372 -11.95 -17.02 9.78
N VAL A 373 -12.88 -17.87 9.32
CA VAL A 373 -14.18 -17.50 8.74
C VAL A 373 -15.27 -18.44 9.23
N ASP A 374 -16.53 -18.02 9.14
CA ASP A 374 -17.72 -18.83 9.49
C ASP A 374 -18.22 -19.72 8.33
N GLY A 375 -17.77 -19.42 7.11
CA GLY A 375 -18.12 -20.15 5.89
C GLY A 375 -17.32 -21.42 5.67
N LYS A 376 -17.75 -22.24 4.72
CA LYS A 376 -17.04 -23.45 4.27
C LYS A 376 -16.91 -23.39 2.75
N SER A 377 -15.75 -23.75 2.22
CA SER A 377 -15.56 -23.76 0.76
C SER A 377 -16.45 -24.79 0.06
N MET A 378 -17.00 -24.38 -1.08
CA MET A 378 -17.87 -25.17 -1.96
C MET A 378 -17.11 -25.81 -3.12
N LEU A 379 -15.77 -25.72 -3.20
CA LEU A 379 -15.02 -26.28 -4.34
C LEU A 379 -15.37 -27.75 -4.62
N SER A 380 -15.50 -28.56 -3.57
CA SER A 380 -15.93 -29.97 -3.69
C SER A 380 -17.28 -30.15 -4.40
N LEU A 381 -18.20 -29.18 -4.31
CA LEU A 381 -19.49 -29.19 -4.99
C LEU A 381 -19.40 -28.76 -6.46
N LEU A 382 -18.35 -28.03 -6.84
CA LEU A 382 -18.12 -27.64 -8.23
C LEU A 382 -17.58 -28.78 -9.07
N ASP A 383 -16.80 -29.67 -8.45
CA ASP A 383 -16.31 -30.90 -9.09
C ASP A 383 -17.30 -32.07 -8.94
N ASN A 384 -18.15 -32.05 -7.90
CA ASN A 384 -19.22 -33.03 -7.67
C ASN A 384 -20.47 -32.39 -7.03
N PRO A 385 -21.46 -31.96 -7.84
CA PRO A 385 -22.68 -31.29 -7.36
C PRO A 385 -23.55 -32.10 -6.39
N ASP A 386 -23.39 -33.42 -6.36
CA ASP A 386 -24.17 -34.35 -5.53
C ASP A 386 -23.49 -34.62 -4.17
N HIS A 387 -22.32 -34.01 -3.89
CA HIS A 387 -21.58 -34.21 -2.66
C HIS A 387 -22.33 -33.66 -1.43
N SER A 388 -22.26 -34.38 -0.30
CA SER A 388 -22.86 -33.93 0.95
C SER A 388 -22.08 -32.75 1.53
N PHE A 389 -22.77 -31.70 1.99
CA PHE A 389 -22.12 -30.45 2.40
C PHE A 389 -22.50 -29.97 3.80
N LYS A 390 -23.67 -29.35 3.94
CA LYS A 390 -24.22 -28.84 5.21
C LYS A 390 -25.60 -29.44 5.44
N GLN A 391 -25.95 -29.62 6.71
CA GLN A 391 -27.26 -30.10 7.13
C GLN A 391 -28.30 -28.98 7.23
N ALA A 392 -27.86 -27.72 7.32
CA ALA A 392 -28.70 -26.56 7.54
C ALA A 392 -28.04 -25.27 7.04
N ALA A 393 -28.86 -24.28 6.69
CA ALA A 393 -28.47 -22.90 6.44
C ALA A 393 -29.15 -21.96 7.43
N TYR A 394 -28.48 -20.85 7.79
CA TYR A 394 -28.91 -19.97 8.87
C TYR A 394 -28.97 -18.52 8.43
N SER A 395 -29.98 -17.81 8.92
CA SER A 395 -30.12 -16.37 8.75
C SER A 395 -30.60 -15.72 10.04
N LEU A 396 -30.54 -14.39 10.11
CA LEU A 396 -31.17 -13.62 11.16
C LEU A 396 -31.77 -12.31 10.65
N PHE A 397 -32.61 -11.70 11.47
CA PHE A 397 -33.12 -10.36 11.21
C PHE A 397 -33.39 -9.57 12.49
N ASN A 398 -32.81 -8.38 12.58
CA ASN A 398 -32.96 -7.48 13.71
C ASN A 398 -34.28 -6.67 13.65
N ARG A 399 -35.05 -6.67 14.75
CA ARG A 399 -36.29 -5.90 14.97
C ARG A 399 -36.20 -5.00 16.20
N GLY A 400 -35.06 -4.35 16.41
CA GLY A 400 -34.81 -3.60 17.63
C GLY A 400 -34.68 -4.57 18.80
N LYS A 401 -35.49 -4.43 19.85
CA LYS A 401 -35.38 -5.28 21.06
C LYS A 401 -35.53 -6.79 20.80
N ILE A 402 -36.01 -7.18 19.62
CA ILE A 402 -36.17 -8.58 19.22
C ILE A 402 -35.18 -8.93 18.10
N MET A 403 -34.53 -10.09 18.23
CA MET A 403 -33.75 -10.71 17.16
C MET A 403 -34.49 -11.97 16.66
N GLY A 404 -34.80 -12.03 15.37
CA GLY A 404 -35.28 -13.26 14.75
C GLY A 404 -34.10 -14.08 14.25
N VAL A 405 -33.87 -15.28 14.79
CA VAL A 405 -32.87 -16.23 14.29
C VAL A 405 -33.57 -17.40 13.60
N THR A 406 -33.09 -17.82 12.43
CA THR A 406 -33.77 -18.81 11.59
C THR A 406 -32.82 -19.87 11.05
N VAL A 407 -33.35 -21.08 10.88
CA VAL A 407 -32.66 -22.22 10.29
C VAL A 407 -33.55 -22.89 9.25
N THR A 408 -32.95 -23.37 8.16
CA THR A 408 -33.63 -24.24 7.20
C THR A 408 -32.79 -25.47 6.88
N ASP A 409 -33.46 -26.61 6.67
CA ASP A 409 -32.87 -27.82 6.06
C ASP A 409 -33.22 -27.93 4.55
N GLY A 410 -33.70 -26.82 3.98
CA GLY A 410 -34.15 -26.67 2.60
C GLY A 410 -35.51 -27.31 2.29
N GLN A 411 -36.17 -27.92 3.27
CA GLN A 411 -37.57 -28.34 3.16
C GLN A 411 -38.45 -27.63 4.18
N TRP A 412 -37.92 -27.40 5.37
CA TRP A 412 -38.61 -26.71 6.46
C TRP A 412 -37.78 -25.54 6.94
N ARG A 413 -38.46 -24.51 7.44
CA ARG A 413 -37.83 -23.35 8.06
C ARG A 413 -38.37 -23.13 9.46
N TYR A 414 -37.48 -23.01 10.43
CA TYR A 414 -37.82 -22.75 11.82
C TYR A 414 -37.18 -21.44 12.29
N THR A 415 -37.97 -20.58 12.93
CA THR A 415 -37.53 -19.25 13.39
C THR A 415 -37.87 -19.06 14.85
N GLN A 416 -36.93 -18.56 15.64
CA GLN A 416 -37.14 -18.06 17.00
C GLN A 416 -37.02 -16.55 17.03
N TRP A 417 -38.05 -15.90 17.58
CA TRP A 417 -38.01 -14.47 17.90
C TRP A 417 -37.60 -14.32 19.35
N ARG A 418 -36.36 -13.92 19.58
CA ARG A 418 -35.76 -13.80 20.90
C ARG A 418 -35.66 -12.36 21.35
N ASP A 419 -35.73 -12.13 22.66
CA ASP A 419 -35.20 -10.90 23.23
C ASP A 419 -33.72 -10.79 22.89
N ALA A 420 -33.34 -9.69 22.24
CA ALA A 420 -31.99 -9.53 21.72
C ALA A 420 -30.94 -9.35 22.81
N ALA A 421 -31.34 -8.97 24.03
CA ALA A 421 -30.44 -8.81 25.17
C ALA A 421 -30.28 -10.08 26.00
N THR A 422 -31.36 -10.87 26.16
CA THR A 422 -31.40 -12.00 27.10
C THR A 422 -31.47 -13.38 26.44
N GLN A 423 -31.59 -13.46 25.11
CA GLN A 423 -31.86 -14.69 24.35
C GLN A 423 -33.23 -15.36 24.66
N GLU A 424 -34.06 -14.76 25.51
CA GLU A 424 -35.36 -15.32 25.88
C GLU A 424 -36.27 -15.48 24.64
N ILE A 425 -36.74 -16.70 24.39
CA ILE A 425 -37.62 -16.98 23.25
C ILE A 425 -39.00 -16.39 23.53
N LYS A 426 -39.43 -15.43 22.69
CA LYS A 426 -40.74 -14.79 22.77
C LYS A 426 -41.78 -15.42 21.85
N PHE A 427 -41.35 -16.03 20.75
CA PHE A 427 -42.23 -16.66 19.77
C PHE A 427 -41.45 -17.63 18.86
N THR A 428 -42.13 -18.62 18.30
CA THR A 428 -41.58 -19.60 17.36
C THR A 428 -42.44 -19.70 16.11
N GLU A 429 -41.79 -19.89 14.97
CA GLU A 429 -42.45 -20.15 13.69
C GLU A 429 -41.85 -21.39 13.03
N LEU A 430 -42.70 -22.24 12.44
CA LEU A 430 -42.29 -23.39 11.61
C LEU A 430 -43.08 -23.36 10.30
N TYR A 431 -42.38 -23.31 9.17
CA TYR A 431 -42.99 -23.24 7.84
C TYR A 431 -42.52 -24.40 6.96
N ASN A 432 -43.47 -25.00 6.22
CA ASN A 432 -43.23 -26.04 5.23
C ASN A 432 -42.94 -25.42 3.87
N HIS A 433 -41.78 -25.73 3.29
CA HIS A 433 -41.32 -25.27 1.98
C HIS A 433 -41.04 -26.43 1.00
N THR A 434 -41.63 -27.61 1.25
CA THR A 434 -41.47 -28.77 0.35
C THR A 434 -42.05 -28.57 -1.05
N VAL A 435 -43.07 -27.70 -1.20
CA VAL A 435 -43.78 -27.46 -2.46
C VAL A 435 -43.69 -26.00 -2.92
N THR A 436 -43.54 -25.05 -1.99
CA THR A 436 -43.54 -23.61 -2.31
C THR A 436 -42.73 -22.82 -1.30
N ASP A 437 -42.07 -21.76 -1.77
CA ASP A 437 -41.38 -20.79 -0.92
C ASP A 437 -42.36 -19.84 -0.18
N ILE A 438 -43.67 -19.93 -0.48
CA ILE A 438 -44.72 -19.10 0.13
C ILE A 438 -45.31 -19.80 1.36
N ALA A 439 -44.95 -19.32 2.55
CA ALA A 439 -45.46 -19.80 3.83
C ALA A 439 -46.97 -19.53 3.98
N GLN A 440 -47.75 -20.56 4.32
CA GLN A 440 -49.21 -20.44 4.47
C GLN A 440 -49.69 -20.37 5.92
N VAL A 441 -49.06 -21.14 6.81
CA VAL A 441 -49.47 -21.29 8.20
C VAL A 441 -48.26 -21.59 9.06
N ASN A 442 -48.20 -21.00 10.24
CA ASN A 442 -47.22 -21.36 11.25
C ASN A 442 -47.62 -22.71 11.88
N GLU A 443 -46.75 -23.71 11.71
CA GLU A 443 -46.94 -25.08 12.18
C GLU A 443 -46.30 -25.33 13.56
N SER A 444 -45.66 -24.34 14.16
CA SER A 444 -44.94 -24.49 15.44
C SER A 444 -45.89 -24.86 16.58
N GLY A 445 -45.46 -25.80 17.43
CA GLY A 445 -46.22 -26.29 18.58
C GLY A 445 -47.28 -27.34 18.23
N LYS A 446 -47.50 -27.67 16.95
CA LYS A 446 -48.48 -28.69 16.57
C LYS A 446 -47.90 -30.11 16.73
N PRO A 447 -48.60 -31.05 17.39
CA PRO A 447 -48.10 -32.40 17.62
C PRO A 447 -47.66 -33.14 16.35
N THR A 448 -48.35 -32.92 15.23
CA THR A 448 -48.05 -33.54 13.92
C THR A 448 -46.63 -33.23 13.43
N PHE A 449 -46.05 -32.08 13.79
CA PHE A 449 -44.75 -31.62 13.30
C PHE A 449 -43.67 -31.57 14.37
N GLN A 450 -43.93 -32.12 15.57
CA GLN A 450 -43.04 -32.03 16.73
C GLN A 450 -41.63 -32.58 16.43
N ASN A 451 -41.51 -33.68 15.70
CA ASN A 451 -40.20 -34.27 15.36
C ASN A 451 -39.38 -33.35 14.43
N ILE A 452 -40.03 -32.70 13.48
CA ILE A 452 -39.40 -31.77 12.54
C ILE A 452 -38.98 -30.50 13.28
N GLU A 453 -39.88 -29.96 14.11
CA GLU A 453 -39.59 -28.79 14.93
C GLU A 453 -38.41 -29.04 15.87
N GLU A 454 -38.38 -30.18 16.55
CA GLU A 454 -37.29 -30.52 17.48
C GLU A 454 -35.95 -30.72 16.75
N LYS A 455 -35.95 -31.34 15.56
CA LYS A 455 -34.75 -31.43 14.70
C LYS A 455 -34.20 -30.05 14.37
N LEU A 456 -35.05 -29.15 13.84
CA LEU A 456 -34.62 -27.82 13.46
C LEU A 456 -34.25 -26.96 14.67
N ARG A 457 -34.96 -27.10 15.79
CA ARG A 457 -34.64 -26.42 17.05
C ARG A 457 -33.24 -26.79 17.54
N LYS A 458 -32.87 -28.08 17.49
CA LYS A 458 -31.51 -28.53 17.83
C LYS A 458 -30.46 -27.91 16.91
N LEU A 459 -30.69 -27.89 15.60
CA LEU A 459 -29.79 -27.24 14.64
C LEU A 459 -29.67 -25.73 14.92
N LEU A 460 -30.79 -25.05 15.17
CA LEU A 460 -30.81 -23.63 15.50
C LEU A 460 -30.06 -23.34 16.81
N HIS A 461 -30.23 -24.17 17.84
CA HIS A 461 -29.55 -23.99 19.13
C HIS A 461 -28.07 -24.30 19.08
N ALA A 462 -27.64 -25.23 18.22
CA ALA A 462 -26.23 -25.46 17.97
C ALA A 462 -25.56 -24.23 17.35
N LYS A 463 -26.25 -23.48 16.50
CA LYS A 463 -25.73 -22.24 15.90
C LYS A 463 -25.96 -20.99 16.75
N PHE A 464 -27.11 -20.91 17.42
CA PHE A 464 -27.55 -19.81 18.28
C PHE A 464 -27.89 -20.35 19.68
N PRO A 465 -26.89 -20.59 20.54
CA PRO A 465 -27.12 -21.06 21.90
C PRO A 465 -27.99 -20.09 22.70
N LEU A 466 -28.72 -20.60 23.70
CA LEU A 466 -29.59 -19.79 24.56
C LEU A 466 -28.82 -19.07 25.67
N ASP A 467 -27.61 -19.52 25.97
CA ASP A 467 -26.66 -18.91 26.90
C ASP A 467 -25.65 -17.99 26.18
N ALA A 468 -25.82 -17.78 24.87
CA ALA A 468 -24.99 -16.85 24.10
C ALA A 468 -25.14 -15.42 24.65
N PRO A 469 -24.09 -14.59 24.57
CA PRO A 469 -24.18 -13.19 24.97
C PRO A 469 -25.23 -12.41 24.17
N SER A 470 -25.57 -11.23 24.69
CA SER A 470 -26.46 -10.28 24.01
C SER A 470 -26.06 -10.04 22.55
N PHE A 471 -27.04 -9.97 21.65
CA PHE A 471 -26.80 -9.54 20.26
C PHE A 471 -26.24 -8.11 20.19
N TYR A 472 -26.43 -7.30 21.23
CA TYR A 472 -25.90 -5.94 21.37
C TYR A 472 -24.52 -5.84 22.03
N GLN A 473 -23.96 -6.95 22.50
CA GLN A 473 -22.59 -6.93 22.98
C GLN A 473 -21.67 -6.43 21.86
N GLN A 474 -20.78 -5.49 22.18
CA GLN A 474 -19.73 -5.08 21.25
C GLN A 474 -18.82 -6.29 21.00
N ARG A 475 -18.62 -6.61 19.73
CA ARG A 475 -17.74 -7.68 19.28
C ARG A 475 -16.54 -7.03 18.61
N ASN A 476 -15.35 -7.53 18.88
CA ASN A 476 -14.14 -7.16 18.15
C ASN A 476 -13.57 -8.46 17.60
N VAL A 477 -13.77 -8.70 16.31
CA VAL A 477 -13.21 -9.89 15.67
C VAL A 477 -11.75 -9.58 15.34
N ASN A 478 -10.84 -10.29 15.99
CA ASN A 478 -9.39 -10.15 15.84
C ASN A 478 -8.83 -11.38 15.12
N ASN A 479 -8.98 -11.43 13.79
CA ASN A 479 -8.38 -12.49 12.98
C ASN A 479 -7.05 -12.03 12.38
N LYS A 480 -6.21 -11.38 13.20
CA LYS A 480 -4.91 -10.83 12.82
C LYS A 480 -3.85 -11.64 13.57
N GLN A 481 -3.02 -12.43 12.91
CA GLN A 481 -1.93 -11.94 12.07
C GLN A 481 -1.87 -12.72 10.76
N MET A 482 -2.21 -12.07 9.64
CA MET A 482 -1.61 -12.49 8.37
C MET A 482 -0.12 -12.10 8.43
N PRO A 483 0.81 -13.04 8.19
CA PRO A 483 2.20 -12.68 8.06
C PRO A 483 2.37 -11.70 6.91
N VAL A 484 3.20 -10.68 7.12
CA VAL A 484 3.71 -9.89 6.01
C VAL A 484 4.69 -10.79 5.27
N THR A 485 4.37 -11.16 4.04
CA THR A 485 5.27 -11.92 3.18
C THR A 485 6.13 -10.98 2.35
N LEU A 486 7.45 -11.11 2.47
CA LEU A 486 8.43 -10.47 1.59
C LEU A 486 8.95 -11.51 0.60
N VAL A 487 8.90 -11.21 -0.70
CA VAL A 487 9.29 -12.14 -1.76
C VAL A 487 10.34 -11.49 -2.66
N SER A 488 11.41 -12.22 -2.95
CA SER A 488 12.39 -11.87 -3.98
C SER A 488 12.70 -13.12 -4.83
N ASP A 489 12.94 -12.93 -6.13
CA ASP A 489 13.26 -14.01 -7.06
C ASP A 489 14.70 -13.86 -7.55
N PHE A 490 15.62 -14.70 -7.04
CA PHE A 490 17.03 -14.68 -7.45
C PHE A 490 17.28 -15.49 -8.73
N THR A 491 16.21 -16.03 -9.34
CA THR A 491 16.27 -16.73 -10.63
C THR A 491 15.83 -15.84 -11.79
N ASP A 492 15.24 -14.68 -11.50
CA ASP A 492 14.84 -13.69 -12.49
C ASP A 492 15.93 -12.62 -12.66
N ASN A 493 16.60 -12.63 -13.82
CA ASN A 493 17.60 -11.63 -14.16
C ASN A 493 17.01 -10.22 -14.28
N HIS A 494 15.70 -10.08 -14.54
CA HIS A 494 15.04 -8.78 -14.59
C HIS A 494 14.80 -8.20 -13.19
N ALA A 495 14.81 -9.03 -12.14
CA ALA A 495 14.71 -8.59 -10.75
C ALA A 495 16.05 -8.07 -10.19
N GLN A 496 17.16 -8.25 -10.90
CA GLN A 496 18.46 -7.71 -10.49
C GLN A 496 18.54 -6.21 -10.80
N ILE A 497 18.72 -5.39 -9.77
CA ILE A 497 18.78 -3.91 -9.90
C ILE A 497 20.19 -3.35 -9.88
N GLY A 498 21.17 -4.06 -9.32
CA GLY A 498 22.56 -3.61 -9.31
C GLY A 498 23.42 -4.29 -8.27
N GLU A 499 24.45 -3.58 -7.80
CA GLU A 499 25.34 -3.99 -6.72
C GLU A 499 25.13 -3.09 -5.50
N VAL A 500 25.21 -3.65 -4.30
CA VAL A 500 25.26 -2.83 -3.09
C VAL A 500 26.61 -2.14 -2.99
N TYR A 501 26.60 -0.80 -3.04
CA TYR A 501 27.80 0.02 -2.88
C TYR A 501 27.83 0.71 -1.51
N ASP A 502 29.02 1.15 -1.13
CA ASP A 502 29.27 1.88 0.10
C ASP A 502 29.02 3.39 -0.10
N PHE A 503 28.08 3.96 0.64
CA PHE A 503 27.62 5.35 0.46
C PHE A 503 27.63 6.19 1.74
N PHE A 504 28.30 5.77 2.82
CA PHE A 504 28.16 6.41 4.14
C PHE A 504 29.48 6.58 4.92
N ASP A 505 30.62 6.70 4.23
CA ASP A 505 31.94 6.85 4.85
C ASP A 505 32.46 8.31 4.90
N VAL A 506 31.63 9.28 4.50
CA VAL A 506 31.96 10.72 4.43
C VAL A 506 31.35 11.51 5.58
N ALA A 507 32.17 12.33 6.26
CA ALA A 507 31.73 13.23 7.33
C ALA A 507 31.53 14.70 6.88
N VAL A 508 30.56 15.37 7.51
CA VAL A 508 30.16 16.77 7.28
C VAL A 508 30.74 17.73 8.34
N ARG A 509 31.19 18.93 7.90
CA ARG A 509 31.50 20.15 8.69
C ARG A 509 32.35 19.97 9.98
N THR A 510 33.67 20.11 9.86
CA THR A 510 34.65 20.14 10.97
C THR A 510 35.17 21.58 11.21
N GLU A 511 34.27 22.52 11.47
CA GLU A 511 34.59 23.97 11.55
C GLU A 511 35.49 24.41 12.70
N ARG A 512 35.81 23.52 13.63
CA ARG A 512 36.93 23.67 14.55
C ARG A 512 37.58 22.31 14.60
N GLY A 513 38.90 22.23 14.51
CA GLY A 513 39.66 20.99 14.54
C GLY A 513 39.35 20.14 15.78
N SER A 514 38.22 19.44 15.77
CA SER A 514 37.96 18.28 16.58
C SER A 514 38.18 17.11 15.65
N PRO A 515 39.42 16.60 15.55
CA PRO A 515 39.67 15.27 14.98
C PRO A 515 38.85 14.16 15.68
N LYS A 516 38.07 14.49 16.72
CA LYS A 516 37.16 13.61 17.43
C LYS A 516 35.79 13.45 16.76
N SER A 517 35.48 14.16 15.67
CA SER A 517 34.25 13.94 14.90
C SER A 517 34.53 12.97 13.75
N ILE A 518 34.23 11.68 13.92
CA ILE A 518 34.56 10.61 12.96
C ILE A 518 33.25 9.95 12.51
N PRO A 519 33.02 9.63 11.22
CA PRO A 519 31.85 8.85 10.83
C PRO A 519 31.97 7.41 11.37
N ALA A 520 30.87 6.67 11.42
CA ALA A 520 30.92 5.26 11.79
C ALA A 520 31.52 4.45 10.63
N THR A 521 32.85 4.34 10.60
CA THR A 521 33.57 3.72 9.49
C THR A 521 33.83 2.23 9.67
N PHE A 522 33.57 1.65 10.85
CA PHE A 522 33.75 0.22 11.12
C PHE A 522 35.13 -0.33 10.68
N GLY A 523 36.18 0.47 10.92
CA GLY A 523 37.56 0.12 10.55
C GLY A 523 38.01 0.63 9.17
N ARG A 524 37.13 1.26 8.39
CA ARG A 524 37.51 1.98 7.17
C ARG A 524 38.15 3.33 7.51
N ARG A 525 38.97 3.82 6.57
CA ARG A 525 39.57 5.14 6.65
C ARG A 525 38.50 6.22 6.43
N PRO A 526 38.29 7.16 7.36
CA PRO A 526 37.24 8.17 7.22
C PRO A 526 37.57 9.20 6.14
N LYS A 527 36.53 9.65 5.44
CA LYS A 527 36.60 10.69 4.42
C LYS A 527 36.03 12.01 4.90
N VAL A 528 36.65 13.14 4.52
CA VAL A 528 36.18 14.48 4.90
C VAL A 528 35.67 15.31 3.72
N ASN A 529 34.56 16.01 3.95
CA ASN A 529 34.05 17.12 3.13
C ASN A 529 34.48 18.47 3.75
N THR A 530 35.40 19.20 3.11
CA THR A 530 36.04 20.39 3.70
C THR A 530 35.24 21.66 3.43
N VAL A 531 34.33 22.03 4.32
CA VAL A 531 33.61 23.32 4.27
C VAL A 531 34.47 24.49 4.75
N ARG A 532 34.17 25.70 4.26
CA ARG A 532 34.83 26.97 4.63
C ARG A 532 36.35 26.87 4.66
N LEU A 533 36.93 26.35 3.58
CA LEU A 533 38.37 26.20 3.48
C LEU A 533 39.06 27.53 3.13
N LEU A 534 38.41 28.36 2.33
CA LEU A 534 39.02 29.53 1.69
C LEU A 534 38.80 30.86 2.43
N GLY A 535 37.83 30.92 3.35
CA GLY A 535 37.51 32.13 4.12
C GLY A 535 36.02 32.42 4.17
N GLY A 536 35.67 33.71 4.33
CA GLY A 536 34.29 34.19 4.28
C GLY A 536 33.48 33.76 5.49
N TRP A 537 34.09 33.80 6.68
CA TRP A 537 33.48 33.38 7.93
C TRP A 537 32.45 34.39 8.44
N TYR A 538 31.54 33.91 9.29
CA TYR A 538 30.54 34.73 9.98
C TYR A 538 31.21 35.85 10.80
N ASN A 539 30.53 36.99 10.97
CA ASN A 539 31.04 38.18 11.67
C ASN A 539 32.32 38.81 11.09
N GLN A 540 32.67 38.55 9.82
CA GLN A 540 33.91 39.05 9.22
C GLN A 540 35.17 38.59 9.96
N ASP A 541 35.15 37.37 10.50
CA ASP A 541 36.36 36.76 11.04
C ASP A 541 37.35 36.44 9.90
N LEU A 542 38.39 37.25 9.80
CA LEU A 542 39.41 37.14 8.76
C LEU A 542 40.50 36.11 9.11
N SER A 543 40.46 35.46 10.28
CA SER A 543 41.52 34.56 10.75
C SER A 543 41.69 33.32 9.88
N GLY A 544 40.66 32.94 9.11
CA GLY A 544 40.69 31.85 8.15
C GLY A 544 40.61 32.30 6.69
N ASP A 545 40.72 33.60 6.41
CA ASP A 545 40.72 34.10 5.03
C ASP A 545 42.06 33.80 4.36
N THR A 546 42.01 33.18 3.19
CA THR A 546 43.23 32.80 2.45
C THR A 546 43.67 33.85 1.44
N TYR A 547 43.35 35.10 1.74
CA TYR A 547 43.73 36.26 0.94
C TYR A 547 43.98 37.46 1.87
N LEU A 548 44.74 38.43 1.37
CA LEU A 548 44.91 39.76 1.93
C LEU A 548 44.67 40.79 0.83
N TRP A 549 44.27 42.01 1.23
CA TRP A 549 44.20 43.16 0.32
C TRP A 549 45.01 44.28 0.90
N ASP A 550 45.95 44.77 0.11
CA ASP A 550 46.86 45.83 0.51
C ASP A 550 46.33 47.24 0.17
N GLY A 551 45.24 47.34 -0.59
CA GLY A 551 44.72 48.61 -1.11
C GLY A 551 44.68 48.67 -2.63
N GLU A 552 45.50 47.86 -3.31
CA GLU A 552 45.70 47.91 -4.77
C GLU A 552 45.51 46.53 -5.43
N GLN A 553 45.90 45.44 -4.76
CA GLN A 553 45.89 44.09 -5.32
C GLN A 553 45.47 43.02 -4.30
N TYR A 554 45.02 41.87 -4.82
CA TYR A 554 44.75 40.68 -4.03
C TYR A 554 46.06 39.91 -3.81
N ILE A 555 46.43 39.70 -2.54
CA ILE A 555 47.58 38.88 -2.15
C ILE A 555 47.04 37.54 -1.64
N TYR A 556 47.42 36.43 -2.26
CA TYR A 556 46.92 35.11 -1.88
C TYR A 556 47.78 34.50 -0.76
N ASN A 557 47.14 33.91 0.25
CA ASN A 557 47.80 33.26 1.40
C ASN A 557 47.07 31.97 1.78
N PHE A 558 47.42 30.87 1.13
CA PHE A 558 46.71 29.61 1.25
C PHE A 558 47.18 28.71 2.40
N GLU A 559 48.19 29.12 3.17
CA GLU A 559 48.79 28.29 4.23
C GLU A 559 47.79 27.85 5.31
N ALA A 560 46.82 28.69 5.66
CA ALA A 560 45.78 28.31 6.62
C ALA A 560 44.88 27.17 6.09
N ALA A 561 44.52 27.21 4.81
CA ALA A 561 43.77 26.14 4.15
C ALA A 561 44.59 24.85 4.08
N PHE A 562 45.86 24.94 3.66
CA PHE A 562 46.73 23.76 3.56
C PHE A 562 47.09 23.16 4.90
N ALA A 563 47.29 23.97 5.94
CA ALA A 563 47.47 23.47 7.31
C ALA A 563 46.26 22.64 7.76
N LYS A 564 45.04 23.04 7.37
CA LYS A 564 43.81 22.29 7.63
C LYS A 564 43.80 20.97 6.85
N LEU A 565 44.09 20.97 5.55
CA LEU A 565 44.20 19.76 4.74
C LEU A 565 45.26 18.78 5.28
N ASP A 566 46.44 19.29 5.61
CA ASP A 566 47.55 18.53 6.19
C ASP A 566 47.15 17.90 7.53
N SER A 567 46.31 18.57 8.32
CA SER A 567 45.86 18.04 9.62
C SER A 567 45.02 16.77 9.47
N TRP A 568 44.14 16.69 8.48
CA TRP A 568 43.35 15.49 8.19
C TRP A 568 44.21 14.38 7.61
N LEU A 569 45.06 14.70 6.63
CA LEU A 569 45.95 13.72 5.99
C LEU A 569 46.90 13.08 7.02
N LYS A 570 47.41 13.85 7.99
CA LYS A 570 48.22 13.35 9.12
C LYS A 570 47.42 12.51 10.12
N GLY A 571 46.11 12.79 10.27
CA GLY A 571 45.21 12.10 11.18
C GLY A 571 44.63 10.79 10.65
N ASP A 572 45.18 10.24 9.57
CA ASP A 572 44.68 9.05 8.85
C ASP A 572 43.28 9.24 8.22
N TRP A 573 42.98 10.45 7.74
CA TRP A 573 41.79 10.72 6.93
C TRP A 573 42.13 10.85 5.45
N ASP A 574 41.15 10.56 4.59
CA ASP A 574 41.18 10.96 3.19
C ASP A 574 40.35 12.23 2.95
N ILE A 575 40.86 13.11 2.09
CA ILE A 575 40.06 14.23 1.56
C ILE A 575 39.18 13.66 0.45
N PHE A 576 37.87 13.80 0.60
CA PHE A 576 36.93 13.38 -0.42
C PHE A 576 36.50 14.56 -1.29
N GLN A 577 36.20 15.69 -0.65
CA GLN A 577 35.66 16.85 -1.33
C GLN A 577 36.19 18.15 -0.69
N ILE A 578 36.60 19.09 -1.54
CA ILE A 578 36.92 20.47 -1.18
C ILE A 578 35.73 21.36 -1.55
N VAL A 579 35.18 22.07 -0.58
CA VAL A 579 34.04 22.96 -0.80
C VAL A 579 34.52 24.40 -0.97
N LEU A 580 34.04 25.02 -2.05
CA LEU A 580 34.24 26.41 -2.46
C LEU A 580 32.90 27.13 -2.25
N ASP A 581 32.45 27.22 -0.99
CA ASP A 581 31.10 27.65 -0.61
C ASP A 581 30.93 29.16 -0.55
N ASN A 582 31.83 29.87 0.14
CA ASN A 582 31.69 31.31 0.36
C ASN A 582 32.87 32.09 -0.22
N PRO A 583 32.63 33.04 -1.14
CA PRO A 583 33.64 34.00 -1.54
C PRO A 583 34.15 34.78 -0.31
N PRO A 584 35.46 34.85 -0.09
CA PRO A 584 36.02 35.64 0.99
C PRO A 584 35.67 37.14 0.87
N TRP A 585 35.65 37.86 1.99
CA TRP A 585 35.06 39.21 2.08
C TRP A 585 35.60 40.24 1.09
N ALA A 586 36.88 40.17 0.72
CA ALA A 586 37.48 41.12 -0.22
C ALA A 586 36.95 41.05 -1.63
N PHE A 587 36.44 39.89 -2.05
CA PHE A 587 35.92 39.75 -3.39
C PHE A 587 34.58 40.47 -3.57
N GLN A 588 33.98 40.98 -2.49
CA GLN A 588 32.71 41.71 -2.51
C GLN A 588 32.83 43.20 -2.29
N ARG A 589 34.06 43.71 -2.27
CA ARG A 589 34.27 45.15 -2.20
C ARG A 589 33.67 45.82 -3.42
N GLY A 590 32.98 46.94 -3.20
CA GLY A 590 32.35 47.73 -4.25
C GLY A 590 30.83 47.59 -4.31
N TYR A 591 30.23 46.59 -3.64
CA TYR A 591 28.78 46.54 -3.53
C TYR A 591 28.22 47.70 -2.72
N LYS A 592 27.12 48.26 -3.22
CA LYS A 592 26.25 49.18 -2.49
C LYS A 592 25.09 48.40 -1.89
N PHE A 593 24.65 48.81 -0.71
CA PHE A 593 23.59 48.15 0.03
C PHE A 593 22.45 49.11 0.33
N VAL A 594 21.21 48.62 0.26
CA VAL A 594 19.99 49.39 0.51
C VAL A 594 19.11 48.71 1.58
N GLU A 595 18.31 49.49 2.30
CA GLU A 595 17.42 48.97 3.36
C GLU A 595 16.19 48.23 2.79
N LYS A 596 15.77 48.59 1.58
CA LYS A 596 14.59 48.03 0.90
C LYS A 596 14.94 47.73 -0.55
N SER A 597 14.27 46.73 -1.12
CA SER A 597 14.44 46.31 -2.52
C SER A 597 14.19 47.48 -3.47
N ASP A 598 15.16 47.74 -4.34
CA ASP A 598 15.10 48.72 -5.43
C ASP A 598 15.30 48.08 -6.82
N GLY A 599 15.55 46.76 -6.87
CA GLY A 599 15.81 46.02 -8.10
C GLY A 599 17.27 46.04 -8.57
N GLU A 600 18.15 46.82 -7.94
CA GLU A 600 19.51 47.06 -8.43
C GLU A 600 20.60 46.75 -7.39
N HIS A 601 20.34 47.00 -6.11
CA HIS A 601 21.35 46.90 -5.05
C HIS A 601 20.96 45.88 -3.98
N TYR A 602 21.93 45.09 -3.51
CA TYR A 602 21.69 44.10 -2.46
C TYR A 602 21.16 44.72 -1.15
N LEU A 603 20.41 43.94 -0.38
CA LEU A 603 19.83 44.45 0.86
C LEU A 603 20.90 44.50 1.96
N LEU A 604 20.83 45.50 2.85
CA LEU A 604 21.80 45.62 3.96
C LEU A 604 21.83 44.37 4.85
N LYS A 605 20.69 43.71 5.02
CA LYS A 605 20.55 42.45 5.77
C LYS A 605 21.30 41.26 5.14
N ASP A 606 21.66 41.36 3.85
CA ASP A 606 22.31 40.29 3.07
C ASP A 606 23.82 40.39 3.08
N LYS A 607 24.35 41.51 3.60
CA LYS A 607 25.79 41.75 3.67
C LYS A 607 26.51 40.64 4.41
N VAL A 608 25.90 40.02 5.44
CA VAL A 608 26.47 38.92 6.23
C VAL A 608 25.43 37.81 6.40
N GLY A 609 25.65 36.67 5.74
CA GLY A 609 24.83 35.47 5.90
C GLY A 609 25.12 34.73 7.21
N VAL A 610 24.26 33.77 7.57
CA VAL A 610 24.38 33.00 8.84
C VAL A 610 25.68 32.20 8.90
N TYR A 611 26.06 31.62 7.76
CA TYR A 611 27.24 30.78 7.66
C TYR A 611 28.43 31.50 7.03
N GLY A 612 28.41 32.84 7.03
CA GLY A 612 29.47 33.64 6.44
C GLY A 612 28.98 34.46 5.26
N ASN A 613 29.79 34.52 4.22
CA ASN A 613 29.47 35.39 3.10
C ASN A 613 28.34 34.85 2.20
N GLY A 614 27.30 35.64 1.95
CA GLY A 614 26.12 35.21 1.21
C GLY A 614 26.02 35.71 -0.23
N LEU A 615 26.99 36.48 -0.73
CA LEU A 615 26.90 37.11 -2.07
C LEU A 615 27.99 36.57 -3.04
N PRO A 616 27.80 36.68 -4.36
CA PRO A 616 28.84 36.39 -5.33
C PRO A 616 29.99 37.41 -5.23
N PRO A 617 31.18 37.10 -5.76
CA PRO A 617 32.25 38.09 -5.91
C PRO A 617 31.79 39.24 -6.82
N ASN A 618 32.02 40.49 -6.40
CA ASN A 618 31.78 41.70 -7.20
C ASN A 618 32.73 41.78 -8.42
N ASP A 619 33.93 41.20 -8.30
CA ASP A 619 34.86 41.02 -9.41
C ASP A 619 35.06 39.52 -9.69
N ALA A 620 34.32 39.02 -10.69
CA ALA A 620 34.40 37.63 -11.13
C ALA A 620 35.77 37.26 -11.73
N THR A 621 36.51 38.22 -12.30
CA THR A 621 37.84 37.98 -12.88
C THR A 621 38.88 37.78 -11.79
N ALA A 622 38.85 38.64 -10.75
CA ALA A 622 39.70 38.48 -9.58
C ALA A 622 39.45 37.13 -8.88
N TRP A 623 38.18 36.73 -8.74
CA TRP A 623 37.82 35.42 -8.20
C TRP A 623 38.34 34.26 -9.06
N ASN A 624 38.21 34.35 -10.39
CA ASN A 624 38.70 33.33 -11.31
C ASN A 624 40.22 33.14 -11.19
N ASN A 625 40.98 34.24 -11.14
CA ASN A 625 42.44 34.21 -10.95
C ASN A 625 42.83 33.58 -9.61
N TYR A 626 42.10 33.92 -8.55
CA TYR A 626 42.32 33.38 -7.22
C TYR A 626 42.08 31.88 -7.15
N ILE A 627 40.98 31.38 -7.74
CA ILE A 627 40.71 29.93 -7.80
C ILE A 627 41.76 29.21 -8.64
N ARG A 628 42.20 29.76 -9.79
CA ARG A 628 43.30 29.17 -10.56
C ARG A 628 44.57 29.06 -9.71
N ALA A 629 44.94 30.10 -9.00
CA ALA A 629 46.12 30.09 -8.12
C ALA A 629 46.00 29.02 -7.03
N PHE A 630 44.84 28.92 -6.37
CA PHE A 630 44.59 27.90 -5.35
C PHE A 630 44.72 26.47 -5.89
N ILE A 631 44.10 26.18 -7.04
CA ILE A 631 44.17 24.84 -7.64
C ILE A 631 45.60 24.51 -8.11
N THR A 632 46.32 25.48 -8.66
CA THR A 632 47.74 25.30 -9.06
C THR A 632 48.58 24.91 -7.86
N GLU A 633 48.47 25.65 -6.75
CA GLU A 633 49.27 25.40 -5.56
C GLU A 633 48.86 24.10 -4.84
N LEU A 634 47.57 23.72 -4.89
CA LEU A 634 47.13 22.39 -4.47
C LEU A 634 47.84 21.28 -5.26
N VAL A 635 47.92 21.41 -6.59
CA VAL A 635 48.58 20.43 -7.46
C VAL A 635 50.08 20.39 -7.21
N GLU A 636 50.73 21.55 -7.02
CA GLU A 636 52.15 21.65 -6.69
C GLU A 636 52.47 21.00 -5.34
N ARG A 637 51.64 21.24 -4.31
CA ARG A 637 51.87 20.76 -2.94
C ARG A 637 51.55 19.27 -2.77
N TYR A 638 50.45 18.79 -3.34
CA TYR A 638 49.94 17.43 -3.08
C TYR A 638 50.11 16.45 -4.25
N GLY A 639 50.49 16.94 -5.43
CA GLY A 639 50.64 16.16 -6.65
C GLY A 639 49.32 15.97 -7.39
N LYS A 640 49.37 16.11 -8.72
CA LYS A 640 48.20 16.04 -9.62
C LYS A 640 47.35 14.78 -9.43
N GLU A 641 47.97 13.61 -9.34
CA GLU A 641 47.24 12.33 -9.21
C GLU A 641 46.42 12.24 -7.93
N ARG A 642 46.93 12.77 -6.82
CA ARG A 642 46.21 12.80 -5.55
C ARG A 642 45.06 13.79 -5.60
N VAL A 643 45.30 15.00 -6.12
CA VAL A 643 44.27 16.05 -6.23
C VAL A 643 43.13 15.63 -7.16
N LEU A 644 43.41 14.88 -8.23
CA LEU A 644 42.37 14.33 -9.12
C LEU A 644 41.45 13.28 -8.45
N LYS A 645 41.86 12.70 -7.32
CA LYS A 645 40.98 11.83 -6.51
C LYS A 645 40.01 12.64 -5.64
N TRP A 646 40.29 13.92 -5.42
CA TRP A 646 39.41 14.83 -4.71
C TRP A 646 38.39 15.45 -5.67
N ARG A 647 37.29 15.94 -5.10
CA ARG A 647 36.21 16.60 -5.85
C ARG A 647 36.05 18.04 -5.38
N PHE A 648 35.58 18.93 -6.24
CA PHE A 648 35.38 20.34 -5.91
C PHE A 648 33.89 20.68 -5.94
N ARG A 649 33.35 21.11 -4.81
CA ARG A 649 31.95 21.52 -4.72
C ARG A 649 31.85 23.03 -4.69
N VAL A 650 31.02 23.62 -5.54
CA VAL A 650 30.71 25.05 -5.51
C VAL A 650 29.37 25.26 -4.82
N GLY A 651 29.38 26.05 -3.73
CA GLY A 651 28.19 26.28 -2.91
C GLY A 651 27.84 25.15 -1.93
N SER A 652 26.94 25.46 -0.99
CA SER A 652 26.31 24.51 -0.06
C SER A 652 24.90 25.00 0.26
N GLU A 653 23.87 24.18 0.07
CA GLU A 653 22.45 24.54 0.29
C GLU A 653 22.08 25.93 -0.26
N ILE A 654 22.55 26.26 -1.45
CA ILE A 654 22.64 27.67 -1.89
C ILE A 654 21.28 28.39 -1.89
N ASP A 655 20.19 27.67 -2.10
CA ASP A 655 18.81 28.15 -2.13
C ASP A 655 18.16 28.36 -0.73
N THR A 656 18.92 28.20 0.36
CA THR A 656 18.50 28.56 1.74
C THR A 656 18.81 30.02 2.07
N ARG A 657 18.05 30.94 1.46
CA ARG A 657 18.35 32.38 1.56
C ARG A 657 17.84 33.03 2.86
N PRO A 658 18.61 33.94 3.51
CA PRO A 658 19.99 34.37 3.21
C PRO A 658 21.03 33.58 4.04
N GLN A 659 20.69 32.37 4.50
CA GLN A 659 21.55 31.61 5.41
C GLN A 659 22.86 31.21 4.73
N HIS A 660 22.78 30.77 3.49
CA HIS A 660 23.90 30.30 2.67
C HIS A 660 24.22 31.21 1.47
N TRP A 661 23.19 31.76 0.83
CA TRP A 661 23.32 32.69 -0.30
C TRP A 661 22.15 33.66 -0.28
N ALA A 662 22.36 34.90 -0.67
CA ALA A 662 21.34 35.94 -0.68
C ALA A 662 21.06 36.47 -2.10
N ALA A 663 21.98 36.26 -3.03
CA ALA A 663 21.81 36.59 -4.43
C ALA A 663 20.78 35.67 -5.14
N THR A 664 20.42 36.04 -6.35
CA THR A 664 19.48 35.32 -7.21
C THR A 664 20.06 34.00 -7.71
N ARG A 665 19.19 33.15 -8.25
CA ARG A 665 19.55 31.89 -8.89
C ARG A 665 20.51 32.08 -10.07
N GLU A 666 20.24 33.05 -10.93
CA GLU A 666 21.08 33.33 -12.11
C GLU A 666 22.49 33.75 -11.69
N GLU A 667 22.61 34.61 -10.68
CA GLU A 667 23.91 35.02 -10.14
C GLU A 667 24.70 33.85 -9.52
N PHE A 668 24.01 32.88 -8.91
CA PHE A 668 24.68 31.65 -8.47
C PHE A 668 25.14 30.79 -9.65
N PHE A 669 24.32 30.66 -10.69
CA PHE A 669 24.68 29.87 -11.87
C PHE A 669 25.91 30.45 -12.57
N ASP A 670 25.98 31.78 -12.70
CA ASP A 670 27.17 32.46 -13.21
C ASP A 670 28.39 32.24 -12.30
N HIS A 671 28.21 32.34 -10.98
CA HIS A 671 29.27 32.04 -10.03
C HIS A 671 29.78 30.60 -10.15
N TYR A 672 28.88 29.64 -10.34
CA TYR A 672 29.20 28.23 -10.56
C TYR A 672 30.04 28.06 -11.83
N SER A 673 29.55 28.57 -12.97
CA SER A 673 30.25 28.46 -14.27
C SER A 673 31.65 29.08 -14.19
N ASN A 674 31.75 30.28 -13.65
CA ASN A 674 33.02 31.00 -13.50
C ASN A 674 34.02 30.24 -12.63
N THR A 675 33.57 29.63 -11.53
CA THR A 675 34.42 28.86 -10.62
C THR A 675 34.86 27.55 -11.26
N VAL A 676 33.95 26.83 -11.92
CA VAL A 676 34.27 25.58 -12.62
C VAL A 676 35.25 25.80 -13.77
N ALA A 677 35.08 26.88 -14.54
CA ALA A 677 36.01 27.24 -15.60
C ALA A 677 37.43 27.52 -15.06
N ALA A 678 37.54 28.18 -13.89
CA ALA A 678 38.82 28.41 -13.22
C ALA A 678 39.50 27.09 -12.83
N ILE A 679 38.75 26.16 -12.21
CA ILE A 679 39.26 24.84 -11.82
C ILE A 679 39.73 24.06 -13.04
N LYS A 680 38.89 23.93 -14.07
CA LYS A 680 39.18 23.12 -15.26
C LYS A 680 40.28 23.71 -16.14
N THR A 681 40.59 25.00 -16.03
CA THR A 681 41.76 25.61 -16.68
C THR A 681 43.07 25.01 -16.16
N VAL A 682 43.16 24.73 -14.85
CA VAL A 682 44.35 24.13 -14.22
C VAL A 682 44.27 22.61 -14.23
N LEU A 683 43.08 22.06 -13.96
CA LEU A 683 42.85 20.64 -13.81
C LEU A 683 41.62 20.19 -14.62
N PRO A 684 41.76 19.97 -15.95
CA PRO A 684 40.63 19.72 -16.86
C PRO A 684 39.74 18.54 -16.46
N SER A 685 40.35 17.48 -15.94
CA SER A 685 39.68 16.24 -15.50
C SER A 685 39.20 16.27 -14.05
N ALA A 686 39.26 17.42 -13.36
CA ALA A 686 38.74 17.55 -12.00
C ALA A 686 37.22 17.30 -11.97
N LYS A 687 36.78 16.56 -10.96
CA LYS A 687 35.35 16.38 -10.68
C LYS A 687 34.80 17.60 -9.97
N VAL A 688 33.72 18.17 -10.50
CA VAL A 688 33.06 19.37 -9.98
C VAL A 688 31.57 19.13 -9.74
N GLY A 689 30.95 19.86 -8.82
CA GLY A 689 29.53 19.66 -8.53
C GLY A 689 28.95 20.74 -7.62
N ALA A 690 27.64 20.67 -7.39
CA ALA A 690 26.89 21.64 -6.61
C ALA A 690 25.99 20.95 -5.57
N HIS A 691 25.62 21.69 -4.53
CA HIS A 691 24.74 21.22 -3.47
C HIS A 691 23.61 22.22 -3.20
N PHE A 692 22.39 21.73 -3.35
CA PHE A 692 21.13 22.48 -3.30
C PHE A 692 20.21 21.95 -2.19
N ARG A 693 19.03 22.54 -2.07
CA ARG A 693 17.86 21.92 -1.45
C ARG A 693 17.13 21.02 -2.43
N GLU A 694 16.33 20.14 -1.87
CA GLU A 694 15.41 19.27 -2.56
C GLU A 694 14.41 20.03 -3.46
N ALA A 695 13.90 19.37 -4.51
CA ALA A 695 13.02 20.00 -5.50
C ALA A 695 11.74 20.61 -4.91
N SER A 696 11.26 20.09 -3.78
CA SER A 696 10.08 20.59 -3.09
C SER A 696 10.33 21.86 -2.26
N HIS A 697 11.59 22.28 -2.06
CA HIS A 697 11.94 23.43 -1.23
C HIS A 697 11.28 24.73 -1.72
N LYS A 698 10.73 25.49 -0.77
CA LYS A 698 10.07 26.78 -0.99
C LYS A 698 10.68 27.83 -0.07
N SER A 699 11.30 28.85 -0.67
CA SER A 699 11.84 29.97 0.10
C SER A 699 10.75 31.00 0.43
N GLN A 700 10.79 31.54 1.64
CA GLN A 700 10.00 32.71 2.03
C GLN A 700 10.81 34.01 1.99
N TYR A 701 12.09 33.91 1.66
CA TYR A 701 13.01 35.03 1.61
C TYR A 701 12.76 35.90 0.37
N ILE A 702 12.66 37.22 0.58
CA ILE A 702 12.54 38.23 -0.47
C ILE A 702 13.90 38.87 -0.69
N ASP A 703 14.42 38.73 -1.91
CA ASP A 703 15.69 39.28 -2.34
C ASP A 703 15.61 40.76 -2.77
N TYR A 704 16.74 41.29 -3.24
CA TYR A 704 16.87 42.68 -3.65
C TYR A 704 16.04 43.04 -4.89
N THR A 705 15.62 42.06 -5.69
CA THR A 705 14.72 42.24 -6.83
C THR A 705 13.24 42.24 -6.43
N GLY A 706 12.94 41.94 -5.16
CA GLY A 706 11.58 41.84 -4.64
C GLY A 706 10.96 40.46 -4.85
N ASN A 707 11.74 39.49 -5.34
CA ASN A 707 11.25 38.16 -5.70
C ASN A 707 11.57 37.12 -4.63
N LYS A 708 10.82 36.01 -4.69
CA LYS A 708 11.10 34.76 -3.98
C LYS A 708 11.46 33.70 -5.01
N GLU A 709 12.47 32.90 -4.73
CA GLU A 709 12.87 31.78 -5.59
C GLU A 709 12.80 30.48 -4.81
N ASN A 710 12.26 29.45 -5.45
CA ASN A 710 12.17 28.09 -4.92
C ASN A 710 13.47 27.31 -5.24
N ALA A 711 13.44 25.99 -5.05
CA ALA A 711 14.57 25.10 -5.29
C ALA A 711 15.34 25.38 -6.59
N TYR A 712 16.68 25.42 -6.52
CA TYR A 712 17.53 25.73 -7.67
C TYR A 712 17.83 24.51 -8.54
N ALA A 713 17.92 23.31 -7.95
CA ALA A 713 18.43 22.11 -8.63
C ALA A 713 17.73 21.75 -9.95
N PRO A 714 16.38 21.75 -10.07
CA PRO A 714 15.73 21.43 -11.35
C PRO A 714 16.08 22.43 -12.45
N HIS A 715 16.21 23.71 -12.09
CA HIS A 715 16.58 24.77 -13.04
C HIS A 715 18.07 24.72 -13.40
N PHE A 716 18.93 24.36 -12.44
CA PHE A 716 20.37 24.21 -12.66
C PHE A 716 20.66 23.16 -13.72
N VAL A 717 19.95 22.03 -13.70
CA VAL A 717 20.14 20.95 -14.68
C VAL A 717 19.87 21.44 -16.11
N SER A 718 18.76 22.15 -16.32
CA SER A 718 18.42 22.71 -17.63
C SER A 718 19.45 23.75 -18.07
N TRP A 719 19.76 24.71 -17.19
CA TRP A 719 20.72 25.78 -17.45
C TRP A 719 22.13 25.23 -17.76
N ALA A 720 22.59 24.23 -17.02
CA ALA A 720 23.92 23.64 -17.21
C ALA A 720 24.05 22.99 -18.59
N LYS A 721 22.99 22.29 -19.05
CA LYS A 721 22.95 21.72 -20.41
C LYS A 721 22.90 22.81 -21.49
N GLU A 722 22.04 23.82 -21.33
CA GLU A 722 21.90 24.92 -22.28
C GLU A 722 23.20 25.72 -22.45
N ASN A 723 23.96 25.89 -21.37
CA ASN A 723 25.20 26.69 -21.36
C ASN A 723 26.47 25.84 -21.46
N ASN A 724 26.33 24.52 -21.66
CA ASN A 724 27.45 23.57 -21.74
C ASN A 724 28.41 23.65 -20.54
N VAL A 725 27.84 23.79 -19.34
CA VAL A 725 28.58 23.89 -18.08
C VAL A 725 28.64 22.50 -17.44
N PRO A 726 29.84 21.91 -17.24
CA PRO A 726 29.96 20.55 -16.75
C PRO A 726 29.69 20.45 -15.24
N TYR A 727 29.07 19.34 -14.84
CA TYR A 727 28.99 18.88 -13.46
C TYR A 727 29.10 17.35 -13.43
N ASP A 728 29.85 16.84 -12.45
CA ASP A 728 30.13 15.41 -12.23
C ASP A 728 29.29 14.84 -11.07
N PHE A 729 28.74 15.71 -10.21
CA PHE A 729 27.81 15.32 -9.16
C PHE A 729 26.85 16.46 -8.80
N LEU A 730 25.63 16.10 -8.40
CA LEU A 730 24.65 16.99 -7.80
C LEU A 730 24.16 16.43 -6.48
N ALA A 731 24.00 17.30 -5.50
CA ALA A 731 23.56 16.88 -4.18
C ALA A 731 22.43 17.73 -3.63
N ILE A 732 21.63 17.10 -2.76
CA ILE A 732 20.62 17.77 -1.97
C ILE A 732 20.88 17.63 -0.47
N SER A 733 20.18 18.43 0.32
CA SER A 733 19.99 18.18 1.75
C SER A 733 18.66 17.51 2.02
N TYR A 734 18.62 16.68 3.06
CA TYR A 734 17.42 15.99 3.49
C TYR A 734 17.33 15.91 5.03
N TYR A 735 16.37 16.65 5.59
CA TYR A 735 16.17 16.80 7.03
C TYR A 735 14.75 16.42 7.46
N PRO A 736 14.38 15.14 7.33
CA PRO A 736 13.02 14.71 7.62
C PRO A 736 12.67 14.93 9.10
N HIS A 737 11.47 15.45 9.35
CA HIS A 737 10.95 15.71 10.68
C HIS A 737 10.08 14.54 11.17
N ILE A 738 10.33 14.07 12.39
CA ILE A 738 9.65 12.90 12.97
C ILE A 738 8.12 13.06 13.07
N THR A 739 7.62 14.29 13.11
CA THR A 739 6.18 14.59 13.19
C THR A 739 5.52 14.87 11.83
N HIS A 740 6.25 14.74 10.72
CA HIS A 740 5.73 15.00 9.37
C HIS A 740 5.71 13.69 8.55
N PRO A 741 4.61 12.91 8.60
CA PRO A 741 4.50 11.60 7.94
C PRO A 741 4.91 11.57 6.46
N HIS A 742 4.61 12.64 5.73
CA HIS A 742 4.91 12.79 4.30
C HIS A 742 6.41 12.96 4.01
N GLU A 743 7.20 13.44 4.97
CA GLU A 743 8.65 13.51 4.89
C GLU A 743 9.31 12.16 5.25
N MET A 744 8.55 11.12 5.57
CA MET A 744 9.09 9.79 5.93
C MET A 744 8.60 8.67 5.02
N ASP A 745 7.87 9.02 3.96
CA ASP A 745 7.34 8.11 2.95
C ASP A 745 8.30 8.09 1.76
N MET A 746 9.16 7.07 1.66
CA MET A 746 10.29 7.09 0.69
C MET A 746 9.84 7.15 -0.77
N GLU A 747 8.69 6.56 -1.13
CA GLU A 747 8.15 6.66 -2.49
C GLU A 747 7.77 8.11 -2.80
N LYS A 748 7.06 8.78 -1.88
CA LYS A 748 6.69 10.20 -2.06
C LYS A 748 7.87 11.14 -1.97
N VAL A 749 8.83 10.84 -1.10
CA VAL A 749 10.07 11.62 -0.98
C VAL A 749 10.82 11.52 -2.31
N TYR A 750 11.03 10.33 -2.85
CA TYR A 750 11.66 10.18 -4.16
C TYR A 750 10.92 10.97 -5.24
N ALA A 751 9.61 10.71 -5.40
CA ALA A 751 8.80 11.31 -6.46
C ALA A 751 8.76 12.85 -6.40
N ASN A 752 8.74 13.46 -5.21
CA ASN A 752 8.57 14.91 -5.07
C ASN A 752 9.88 15.68 -4.85
N GLN A 753 10.90 15.04 -4.30
CA GLN A 753 12.13 15.69 -3.84
C GLN A 753 13.35 15.38 -4.73
N ILE A 754 13.40 14.18 -5.31
CA ILE A 754 14.58 13.63 -5.99
C ILE A 754 14.33 13.42 -7.49
N ALA A 755 13.27 12.71 -7.86
CA ALA A 755 12.92 12.41 -9.25
C ALA A 755 12.85 13.66 -10.14
N PRO A 756 12.32 14.83 -9.69
CA PRO A 756 12.31 16.04 -10.51
C PRO A 756 13.70 16.58 -10.88
N ILE A 757 14.76 16.08 -10.24
CA ILE A 757 16.16 16.40 -10.54
C ILE A 757 16.82 15.23 -11.27
N LEU A 758 16.77 14.04 -10.69
CA LEU A 758 17.49 12.86 -11.18
C LEU A 758 16.90 12.27 -12.47
N GLU A 759 15.59 12.34 -12.64
CA GLU A 759 14.88 11.88 -13.84
C GLU A 759 14.58 13.05 -14.80
N HIS A 760 15.13 14.23 -14.54
CA HIS A 760 14.97 15.39 -15.42
C HIS A 760 15.58 15.08 -16.80
N ALA A 761 14.88 15.43 -17.88
CA ALA A 761 15.30 15.10 -19.26
C ALA A 761 16.68 15.66 -19.66
N ASP A 762 17.11 16.71 -18.95
CA ASP A 762 18.40 17.37 -19.15
C ASP A 762 19.49 16.93 -18.16
N TYR A 763 19.20 15.99 -17.27
CA TYR A 763 20.17 15.47 -16.30
C TYR A 763 21.33 14.76 -17.02
N ASN A 764 22.56 15.09 -16.64
CA ASN A 764 23.76 14.39 -17.09
C ASN A 764 23.80 12.97 -16.51
N PRO A 765 23.59 11.90 -17.30
CA PRO A 765 23.50 10.54 -16.80
C PRO A 765 24.83 10.02 -16.20
N GLU A 766 25.96 10.65 -16.56
CA GLU A 766 27.28 10.32 -16.00
C GLU A 766 27.52 10.98 -14.63
N ALA A 767 26.69 11.95 -14.24
CA ALA A 767 26.81 12.61 -12.94
C ALA A 767 26.16 11.79 -11.82
N SER A 768 26.81 11.70 -10.67
CA SER A 768 26.20 11.08 -9.48
C SER A 768 25.19 12.02 -8.81
N PHE A 769 24.09 11.44 -8.33
CA PHE A 769 23.18 12.12 -7.42
C PHE A 769 23.41 11.69 -5.99
N GLU A 770 23.45 12.64 -5.06
CA GLU A 770 23.95 12.45 -3.70
C GLU A 770 23.12 13.22 -2.65
N ILE A 771 23.26 12.84 -1.38
CA ILE A 771 22.65 13.52 -0.24
C ILE A 771 23.79 14.07 0.64
N HIS A 772 24.18 15.32 0.42
CA HIS A 772 25.37 15.89 1.11
C HIS A 772 25.10 16.33 2.53
N GLU A 773 23.83 16.42 2.93
CA GLU A 773 23.47 16.65 4.32
C GLU A 773 22.22 15.86 4.69
N TYR A 774 22.34 14.99 5.68
CA TYR A 774 21.25 14.15 6.15
C TYR A 774 21.15 14.15 7.68
N LYS A 775 19.93 14.36 8.19
CA LYS A 775 19.60 13.96 9.56
C LYS A 775 18.11 13.77 9.77
N PHE A 776 17.73 12.67 10.41
CA PHE A 776 16.37 12.49 10.94
C PHE A 776 16.21 13.27 12.26
N ILE A 777 15.30 14.25 12.25
CA ILE A 777 15.24 15.27 13.30
C ILE A 777 13.91 15.30 14.04
N VAL A 778 14.03 15.69 15.31
CA VAL A 778 12.91 16.08 16.18
C VAL A 778 12.55 17.55 15.98
N LYS A 779 13.56 18.38 15.71
CA LYS A 779 13.42 19.84 15.59
C LYS A 779 14.65 20.46 14.95
N MET A 780 14.43 21.45 14.09
CA MET A 780 15.49 22.33 13.56
C MET A 780 15.80 23.47 14.55
N LYS A 781 17.08 23.82 14.74
CA LYS A 781 17.53 25.00 15.52
C LYS A 781 18.02 26.09 14.55
N ARG A 782 18.20 27.32 15.03
CA ARG A 782 18.80 28.42 14.23
C ARG A 782 20.19 28.05 13.69
N ALA A 783 20.94 27.27 14.46
CA ALA A 783 22.16 26.60 14.02
C ALA A 783 22.15 25.16 14.58
N GLY A 784 22.09 24.17 13.69
CA GLY A 784 22.03 22.74 14.03
C GLY A 784 20.61 22.21 14.25
N PHE A 785 20.50 21.04 14.88
CA PHE A 785 19.23 20.32 15.04
C PHE A 785 19.21 19.47 16.33
N VAL A 786 18.04 18.96 16.68
CA VAL A 786 17.85 17.87 17.64
C VAL A 786 17.56 16.59 16.85
N SER A 787 18.39 15.56 16.99
CA SER A 787 18.24 14.29 16.26
C SER A 787 17.30 13.31 16.97
N VAL A 788 16.71 12.42 16.17
CA VAL A 788 16.03 11.22 16.65
C VAL A 788 17.09 10.19 17.09
N ALA A 789 17.04 9.75 18.35
CA ALA A 789 18.05 8.90 18.98
C ALA A 789 17.56 7.49 19.34
N THR A 790 16.29 7.18 19.06
CA THR A 790 15.70 5.85 19.25
C THR A 790 15.83 4.98 18.00
N SER A 791 15.43 3.71 18.08
CA SER A 791 15.40 2.73 16.98
C SER A 791 14.60 3.18 15.75
N HIS A 792 13.67 4.14 15.91
CA HIS A 792 13.04 4.87 14.80
C HIS A 792 14.06 5.31 13.73
N ASN A 793 15.20 5.86 14.17
CA ASN A 793 16.22 6.35 13.25
C ASN A 793 16.98 5.19 12.56
N SER A 794 17.20 4.07 13.25
CA SER A 794 17.79 2.86 12.65
C SER A 794 16.89 2.28 11.55
N ALA A 795 15.59 2.16 11.82
CA ALA A 795 14.60 1.67 10.85
C ALA A 795 14.39 2.64 9.68
N PHE A 796 14.32 3.95 9.97
CA PHE A 796 14.23 4.98 8.94
C PHE A 796 15.47 5.00 8.03
N PHE A 797 16.67 4.85 8.60
CA PHE A 797 17.90 4.78 7.80
C PHE A 797 17.94 3.53 6.91
N ALA A 798 17.36 2.41 7.34
CA ALA A 798 17.22 1.22 6.49
C ALA A 798 16.28 1.48 5.30
N MET A 799 15.16 2.17 5.53
CA MET A 799 14.26 2.63 4.46
C MET A 799 14.96 3.57 3.47
N LEU A 800 15.69 4.57 3.99
CA LEU A 800 16.47 5.48 3.17
C LEU A 800 17.53 4.74 2.36
N GLY A 801 18.27 3.82 2.98
CA GLY A 801 19.28 2.99 2.32
C GLY A 801 18.69 2.15 1.19
N LYS A 802 17.50 1.58 1.37
CA LYS A 802 16.79 0.87 0.30
C LYS A 802 16.49 1.80 -0.88
N MET A 803 15.91 2.98 -0.62
CA MET A 803 15.61 3.97 -1.67
C MET A 803 16.89 4.40 -2.40
N MET A 804 17.96 4.68 -1.66
CA MET A 804 19.24 5.08 -2.24
C MET A 804 19.80 4.01 -3.18
N LEU A 805 19.83 2.75 -2.74
CA LEU A 805 20.31 1.63 -3.53
C LEU A 805 19.44 1.39 -4.78
N THR A 806 18.12 1.43 -4.63
CA THR A 806 17.17 1.21 -5.73
C THR A 806 17.30 2.27 -6.83
N HIS A 807 17.55 3.52 -6.45
CA HIS A 807 17.65 4.65 -7.38
C HIS A 807 19.09 5.11 -7.62
N ASN A 808 20.08 4.28 -7.29
CA ASN A 808 21.49 4.53 -7.57
C ASN A 808 22.05 5.86 -7.00
N ILE A 809 21.55 6.31 -5.85
CA ILE A 809 22.02 7.52 -5.13
C ILE A 809 23.34 7.18 -4.41
N LYS A 810 24.43 7.85 -4.79
CA LYS A 810 25.80 7.35 -4.56
C LYS A 810 26.42 7.65 -3.21
N GLU A 811 26.02 8.72 -2.55
CA GLU A 811 26.65 9.16 -1.30
C GLU A 811 25.61 9.79 -0.36
N VAL A 812 25.75 9.54 0.95
CA VAL A 812 25.09 10.29 2.01
C VAL A 812 26.11 10.75 3.04
N PHE A 813 26.19 12.05 3.28
CA PHE A 813 27.14 12.56 4.27
C PHE A 813 26.47 12.67 5.64
N GLN A 814 27.23 12.30 6.67
CA GLN A 814 26.74 12.25 8.03
C GLN A 814 27.10 13.48 8.84
N TRP A 815 26.13 13.96 9.62
CA TRP A 815 26.37 14.87 10.72
C TRP A 815 26.53 14.11 12.04
N GLY A 816 27.67 14.27 12.73
CA GLY A 816 27.83 13.75 14.09
C GLY A 816 29.26 13.78 14.64
N ASN A 817 29.38 14.19 15.92
CA ASN A 817 30.59 14.19 16.73
C ASN A 817 30.79 12.83 17.43
N VAL A 818 31.90 12.13 17.17
CA VAL A 818 32.38 10.98 17.98
C VAL A 818 33.10 11.48 19.23
N GLN A 819 32.53 12.48 19.90
CA GLN A 819 33.02 12.85 21.21
C GLN A 819 32.25 12.03 22.24
N GLU A 820 32.99 11.28 23.06
CA GLU A 820 32.45 10.53 24.19
C GLU A 820 31.64 9.26 23.80
N GLY A 821 32.06 8.49 22.80
CA GLY A 821 31.57 7.10 22.62
C GLY A 821 30.07 6.89 22.33
N SER A 822 29.31 7.95 22.04
CA SER A 822 27.90 7.87 21.62
C SER A 822 27.85 7.82 20.09
N TYR A 823 27.65 6.62 19.54
CA TYR A 823 27.36 6.45 18.10
C TYR A 823 25.88 6.78 17.83
N SER A 824 25.59 7.33 16.65
CA SER A 824 24.20 7.57 16.24
C SER A 824 23.47 6.24 16.03
N PRO A 825 22.14 6.19 16.24
CA PRO A 825 21.35 4.96 16.05
C PRO A 825 21.48 4.35 14.65
N GLU A 826 21.77 5.17 13.63
CA GLU A 826 21.98 4.70 12.26
C GLU A 826 23.24 3.82 12.09
N ALA A 827 24.22 3.88 13.01
CA ALA A 827 25.49 3.17 12.87
C ALA A 827 25.34 1.64 12.84
N MET A 828 24.43 1.05 13.62
CA MET A 828 24.21 -0.40 13.56
C MET A 828 23.60 -0.83 12.21
N THR A 829 22.68 -0.02 11.67
CA THR A 829 22.10 -0.25 10.34
C THR A 829 23.17 -0.11 9.25
N GLN A 830 24.07 0.85 9.39
CA GLN A 830 25.22 1.03 8.50
C GLN A 830 26.17 -0.17 8.53
N LEU A 831 26.46 -0.72 9.72
CA LEU A 831 27.27 -1.93 9.84
C LEU A 831 26.61 -3.12 9.11
N ALA A 832 25.30 -3.26 9.25
CA ALA A 832 24.53 -4.31 8.56
C ALA A 832 24.59 -4.14 7.04
N LEU A 833 24.32 -2.93 6.53
CA LEU A 833 24.43 -2.61 5.10
C LEU A 833 25.87 -2.80 4.57
N PHE A 834 26.87 -2.38 5.33
CA PHE A 834 28.27 -2.49 4.94
C PHE A 834 28.68 -3.94 4.69
N SER A 835 28.21 -4.86 5.54
CA SER A 835 28.48 -6.29 5.36
C SER A 835 27.82 -6.91 4.12
N MET A 836 26.99 -6.15 3.40
CA MET A 836 26.35 -6.54 2.14
C MET A 836 26.99 -5.86 0.91
N VAL A 837 27.96 -4.96 1.10
CA VAL A 837 28.64 -4.27 -0.01
C VAL A 837 29.34 -5.27 -0.92
N GLY A 838 29.19 -5.07 -2.24
CA GLY A 838 29.65 -6.00 -3.28
C GLY A 838 28.68 -7.14 -3.57
N ASN A 839 27.61 -7.32 -2.78
CA ASN A 839 26.57 -8.30 -3.11
C ASN A 839 25.70 -7.77 -4.25
N THR A 840 25.19 -8.70 -5.07
CA THR A 840 24.17 -8.41 -6.07
C THR A 840 22.85 -8.09 -5.38
N LEU A 841 22.23 -6.96 -5.75
CA LEU A 841 20.98 -6.47 -5.20
C LEU A 841 19.79 -6.87 -6.09
N TYR A 842 18.73 -7.37 -5.46
CA TYR A 842 17.49 -7.79 -6.12
C TYR A 842 16.30 -6.98 -5.62
N GLU A 843 15.32 -6.78 -6.50
CA GLU A 843 14.00 -6.30 -6.12
C GLU A 843 13.28 -7.31 -5.23
N ASN A 844 12.37 -6.79 -4.42
CA ASN A 844 11.46 -7.62 -3.65
C ASN A 844 10.10 -6.93 -3.55
N THR A 845 9.07 -7.74 -3.45
CA THR A 845 7.71 -7.30 -3.16
C THR A 845 7.38 -7.56 -1.70
N SER A 846 6.47 -6.77 -1.14
CA SER A 846 5.77 -7.08 0.10
C SER A 846 4.32 -7.41 -0.22
N SER A 847 3.77 -8.42 0.44
CA SER A 847 2.34 -8.76 0.39
C SER A 847 1.45 -7.57 0.72
N VAL A 848 1.91 -6.63 1.55
CA VAL A 848 1.16 -5.42 1.89
C VAL A 848 2.06 -4.19 1.81
N SER A 849 1.53 -3.09 1.27
CA SER A 849 2.24 -1.80 1.29
C SER A 849 2.30 -1.21 2.71
N LYS A 850 1.24 -1.39 3.48
CA LYS A 850 1.18 -1.16 4.93
C LYS A 850 0.42 -2.28 5.63
N THR A 851 0.89 -2.69 6.81
CA THR A 851 0.16 -3.64 7.66
C THR A 851 -1.11 -3.00 8.21
N LEU A 852 -2.06 -3.77 8.76
CA LEU A 852 -3.22 -3.13 9.39
C LEU A 852 -2.87 -2.33 10.67
N LYS A 853 -1.60 -2.33 11.11
CA LYS A 853 -1.13 -1.45 12.19
C LYS A 853 -0.54 -0.13 11.66
N GLY A 854 -0.46 0.04 10.34
CA GLY A 854 0.15 1.19 9.68
C GLY A 854 1.66 1.04 9.45
N ASN A 855 2.24 -0.13 9.78
CA ASN A 855 3.68 -0.36 9.60
C ASN A 855 3.99 -0.60 8.12
N THR A 856 5.03 0.03 7.62
CA THR A 856 5.71 -0.34 6.38
C THR A 856 6.74 -1.39 6.74
N VAL A 857 6.55 -2.63 6.25
CA VAL A 857 7.48 -3.74 6.44
C VAL A 857 8.04 -4.13 5.08
N ASN A 858 9.37 -4.06 4.94
CA ASN A 858 10.05 -4.34 3.67
C ASN A 858 11.51 -4.76 3.95
N GLY A 859 12.31 -4.99 2.91
CA GLY A 859 13.73 -5.32 3.08
C GLY A 859 14.61 -5.06 1.86
N ILE A 860 15.90 -5.30 2.03
CA ILE A 860 16.95 -5.24 1.00
C ILE A 860 17.45 -6.66 0.84
N PHE A 861 17.30 -7.23 -0.37
CA PHE A 861 17.60 -8.62 -0.65
C PHE A 861 18.83 -8.71 -1.54
N THR A 862 19.82 -9.48 -1.10
CA THR A 862 21.08 -9.59 -1.84
C THR A 862 21.59 -11.01 -1.94
N LYS A 863 22.22 -11.32 -3.07
CA LYS A 863 22.96 -12.56 -3.33
C LYS A 863 24.45 -12.27 -3.27
N LYS A 864 25.18 -13.05 -2.49
CA LYS A 864 26.63 -12.95 -2.36
C LYS A 864 27.30 -13.78 -3.45
N GLU A 865 28.17 -13.17 -4.26
CA GLU A 865 28.80 -13.86 -5.39
C GLU A 865 29.74 -15.01 -4.97
N ALA A 866 30.46 -14.84 -3.85
CA ALA A 866 31.53 -15.76 -3.47
C ALA A 866 31.05 -17.16 -3.02
N ASP A 867 29.85 -17.25 -2.44
CA ASP A 867 29.32 -18.50 -1.86
C ASP A 867 27.82 -18.69 -2.13
N GLU A 868 27.24 -17.88 -3.01
CA GLU A 868 25.80 -17.82 -3.30
C GLU A 868 24.92 -17.63 -2.05
N GLY A 869 25.50 -17.12 -0.95
CA GLY A 869 24.77 -16.83 0.27
C GLY A 869 23.73 -15.74 0.06
N ILE A 870 22.67 -15.77 0.86
CA ILE A 870 21.61 -14.76 0.82
C ILE A 870 21.76 -13.87 2.06
N ASP A 871 21.80 -12.56 1.86
CA ASP A 871 21.70 -11.59 2.95
C ASP A 871 20.43 -10.76 2.75
N VAL A 872 19.60 -10.69 3.79
CA VAL A 872 18.35 -9.90 3.79
C VAL A 872 18.38 -8.91 4.94
N LEU A 873 18.23 -7.62 4.65
CA LEU A 873 18.05 -6.58 5.68
C LEU A 873 16.60 -6.11 5.68
N THR A 874 15.80 -6.62 6.61
CA THR A 874 14.39 -6.23 6.75
C THR A 874 14.24 -5.07 7.74
N PHE A 875 13.20 -4.27 7.57
CA PHE A 875 12.85 -3.17 8.46
C PHE A 875 11.34 -3.04 8.63
N SER A 876 10.93 -2.48 9.77
CA SER A 876 9.54 -2.14 10.09
C SER A 876 9.47 -0.71 10.59
N PHE A 877 8.63 0.12 9.98
CA PHE A 877 8.52 1.54 10.31
C PHE A 877 7.08 2.05 10.18
N ASN A 878 6.59 2.77 11.17
CA ASN A 878 5.28 3.42 11.13
C ASN A 878 5.43 4.93 11.05
N ASN A 879 5.13 5.51 9.90
CA ASN A 879 5.20 6.96 9.71
C ASN A 879 3.92 7.72 10.11
N GLU A 880 2.85 7.04 10.52
CA GLU A 880 1.56 7.67 10.80
C GLU A 880 1.40 8.11 12.25
N ASN A 881 1.73 7.24 13.21
CA ASN A 881 1.57 7.53 14.64
C ASN A 881 2.89 7.56 15.42
N MET A 882 4.00 7.07 14.86
CA MET A 882 5.30 7.00 15.53
C MET A 882 5.27 6.20 16.86
N GLU A 883 4.29 5.32 17.06
CA GLU A 883 4.11 4.51 18.27
C GLU A 883 4.60 3.07 18.08
N ALA A 884 5.30 2.54 19.08
CA ALA A 884 5.74 1.15 19.05
C ALA A 884 4.52 0.24 19.22
N LEU A 885 4.34 -0.70 18.29
CA LEU A 885 3.21 -1.63 18.26
C LEU A 885 3.71 -3.06 18.42
N GLU A 886 2.79 -3.98 18.76
CA GLU A 886 3.05 -5.42 18.79
C GLU A 886 3.78 -5.88 17.52
N PRO A 887 4.75 -6.82 17.62
CA PRO A 887 5.45 -7.35 16.47
C PRO A 887 4.51 -7.85 15.36
N GLU A 888 4.93 -7.67 14.12
CA GLU A 888 4.24 -8.24 12.96
C GLU A 888 4.83 -9.62 12.68
N LEU A 889 4.00 -10.61 12.31
CA LEU A 889 4.51 -11.85 11.73
C LEU A 889 5.10 -11.53 10.36
N LEU A 890 6.22 -12.13 10.05
CA LEU A 890 7.01 -11.90 8.84
C LEU A 890 7.33 -13.25 8.20
N GLN A 891 7.07 -13.37 6.91
CA GLN A 891 7.55 -14.48 6.08
C GLN A 891 8.51 -13.93 5.05
N ILE A 892 9.70 -14.52 4.95
CA ILE A 892 10.69 -14.16 3.94
C ILE A 892 10.80 -15.33 2.98
N HIS A 893 10.48 -15.09 1.71
CA HIS A 893 10.63 -16.07 0.63
C HIS A 893 11.65 -15.58 -0.38
N VAL A 894 12.65 -16.41 -0.65
CA VAL A 894 13.62 -16.17 -1.71
C VAL A 894 13.62 -17.36 -2.65
N ARG A 895 13.23 -17.14 -3.90
CA ARG A 895 13.31 -18.18 -4.93
C ARG A 895 14.76 -18.31 -5.39
N VAL A 896 15.24 -19.54 -5.52
CA VAL A 896 16.62 -19.87 -5.85
C VAL A 896 16.69 -20.97 -6.90
N ASP A 897 17.81 -20.98 -7.63
CA ASP A 897 18.22 -21.94 -8.65
C ASP A 897 18.82 -23.21 -8.02
N LYS A 898 18.12 -23.78 -7.02
CA LYS A 898 18.51 -25.01 -6.33
C LYS A 898 17.37 -26.02 -6.30
N PRO A 899 17.65 -27.33 -6.31
CA PRO A 899 16.64 -28.37 -6.17
C PRO A 899 15.83 -28.23 -4.87
N ALA A 900 14.59 -28.74 -4.88
CA ALA A 900 13.80 -28.82 -3.65
C ALA A 900 14.47 -29.76 -2.63
N GLY A 901 14.41 -29.39 -1.36
CA GLY A 901 15.02 -30.15 -0.26
C GLY A 901 16.49 -29.84 0.03
N THR A 902 17.12 -28.94 -0.76
CA THR A 902 18.49 -28.46 -0.49
C THR A 902 18.58 -27.86 0.91
N GLN A 903 19.60 -28.27 1.66
CA GLN A 903 19.81 -27.82 3.03
C GLN A 903 20.45 -26.43 3.08
N PHE A 904 19.91 -25.58 3.96
CA PHE A 904 20.50 -24.30 4.30
C PHE A 904 20.46 -24.11 5.81
N GLN A 905 21.24 -23.15 6.28
CA GLN A 905 21.14 -22.63 7.64
C GLN A 905 21.01 -21.12 7.57
N TYR A 906 20.27 -20.53 8.51
CA TYR A 906 20.17 -19.08 8.64
C TYR A 906 20.35 -18.62 10.07
N ARG A 907 20.79 -17.37 10.24
CA ARG A 907 20.85 -16.67 11.54
C ARG A 907 20.37 -15.23 11.37
N MET A 908 19.97 -14.61 12.47
CA MET A 908 19.43 -13.26 12.46
C MET A 908 20.11 -12.37 13.51
N ALA A 909 20.31 -11.10 13.17
CA ALA A 909 20.68 -10.04 14.10
C ALA A 909 19.62 -8.95 14.10
N GLN A 910 19.30 -8.41 15.28
CA GLN A 910 18.22 -7.45 15.49
C GLN A 910 18.76 -6.10 15.98
N ILE A 911 18.17 -5.02 15.47
CA ILE A 911 18.42 -3.62 15.84
C ILE A 911 17.07 -2.96 16.11
N ASP A 912 16.81 -2.58 17.36
CA ASP A 912 15.50 -2.19 17.87
C ASP A 912 15.62 -1.42 19.20
N SER A 913 14.51 -1.25 19.92
CA SER A 913 14.49 -0.58 21.23
C SER A 913 15.26 -1.31 22.33
N GLU A 914 15.42 -2.63 22.25
CA GLU A 914 16.15 -3.43 23.25
C GLU A 914 17.66 -3.38 23.04
N THR A 915 18.09 -3.12 21.80
CA THR A 915 19.50 -3.05 21.41
C THR A 915 20.01 -1.62 21.26
N ASN A 916 19.12 -0.61 21.20
CA ASN A 916 19.49 0.80 21.22
C ASN A 916 20.04 1.23 22.59
N ILE A 917 21.22 1.86 22.61
CA ILE A 917 21.94 2.22 23.84
C ILE A 917 21.18 3.25 24.70
N GLU A 918 20.59 4.27 24.08
CA GLU A 918 19.88 5.32 24.82
C GLU A 918 18.54 4.80 25.38
N GLN A 919 17.84 3.95 24.62
CA GLN A 919 16.61 3.31 25.11
C GLN A 919 16.87 2.31 26.25
N GLN A 920 17.96 1.54 26.18
CA GLN A 920 18.39 0.71 27.31
C GLN A 920 18.70 1.56 28.56
N PHE A 921 19.34 2.71 28.38
CA PHE A 921 19.56 3.65 29.48
C PHE A 921 18.25 4.18 30.08
N PHE A 922 17.28 4.55 29.24
CA PHE A 922 15.96 5.00 29.72
C PHE A 922 15.23 3.92 30.52
N ASN A 923 15.39 2.65 30.15
CA ASN A 923 14.82 1.51 30.87
C ASN A 923 15.49 1.28 32.23
N ASP A 924 16.83 1.33 32.28
CA ASP A 924 17.60 1.15 33.53
C ASP A 924 17.44 2.32 34.51
N PHE A 925 17.17 3.53 34.00
CA PHE A 925 17.07 4.75 34.80
C PHE A 925 15.73 5.48 34.56
N PRO A 926 14.62 5.06 35.21
CA PRO A 926 13.30 5.65 35.01
C PRO A 926 13.23 7.17 35.23
N LYS A 927 14.12 7.74 36.07
CA LYS A 927 14.24 9.20 36.24
C LYS A 927 14.53 9.93 34.94
N ALA A 928 15.17 9.29 33.96
CA ALA A 928 15.43 9.84 32.63
C ALA A 928 14.14 10.04 31.80
N MET A 929 13.05 9.38 32.17
CA MET A 929 11.74 9.53 31.52
C MET A 929 10.81 10.51 32.25
N ILE A 930 11.11 10.85 33.50
CA ILE A 930 10.33 11.79 34.31
C ILE A 930 10.84 13.21 34.07
N ILE A 931 9.92 14.17 33.93
CA ILE A 931 10.29 15.58 33.71
C ILE A 931 10.90 16.22 34.97
N GLU A 932 11.79 17.19 34.78
CA GLU A 932 12.55 17.82 35.87
C GLU A 932 11.67 18.37 37.00
N ARG A 933 10.54 19.02 36.66
CA ARG A 933 9.59 19.57 37.64
C ARG A 933 8.90 18.49 38.50
N GLU A 934 8.94 17.23 38.07
CA GLU A 934 8.40 16.05 38.77
C GLU A 934 9.53 15.25 39.47
N GLY A 935 10.75 15.82 39.56
CA GLY A 935 11.90 15.19 40.23
C GLY A 935 12.71 14.23 39.34
N GLY A 936 12.48 14.26 38.02
CA GLY A 936 13.24 13.49 37.05
C GLY A 936 14.41 14.26 36.41
N TRP A 937 14.94 13.72 35.32
CA TRP A 937 16.06 14.30 34.57
C TRP A 937 15.67 14.85 33.20
N ARG A 938 14.44 14.61 32.75
CA ARG A 938 14.00 14.98 31.41
C ARG A 938 13.59 16.45 31.34
N LYS A 939 14.12 17.18 30.37
CA LYS A 939 13.68 18.56 30.10
C LYS A 939 12.21 18.55 29.67
N ALA A 940 11.46 19.54 30.12
CA ALA A 940 10.02 19.61 29.88
C ALA A 940 9.64 19.74 28.39
N ASP A 941 10.51 20.31 27.57
CA ASP A 941 10.32 20.53 26.14
C ASP A 941 10.95 19.44 25.24
N ALA A 942 11.56 18.40 25.83
CA ALA A 942 12.25 17.37 25.08
C ALA A 942 11.30 16.29 24.54
N HIS A 943 11.24 16.13 23.22
CA HIS A 943 10.51 15.05 22.55
C HIS A 943 11.01 13.66 22.98
N PRO A 944 10.15 12.66 23.26
CA PRO A 944 10.51 11.32 23.76
C PRO A 944 11.67 10.64 23.02
N THR A 945 11.77 10.86 21.71
CA THR A 945 12.81 10.25 20.86
C THR A 945 14.09 11.08 20.72
N ALA A 946 14.19 12.23 21.37
CA ALA A 946 15.39 13.08 21.32
C ALA A 946 16.56 12.44 22.06
N SER A 947 17.78 12.71 21.59
CA SER A 947 19.00 12.19 22.22
C SER A 947 19.14 12.58 23.69
N VAL A 948 19.77 11.73 24.51
CA VAL A 948 20.08 11.99 25.92
C VAL A 948 20.74 13.36 26.12
N ARG A 949 21.67 13.73 25.23
CA ARG A 949 22.36 15.04 25.26
C ARG A 949 21.38 16.21 25.21
N ASP A 950 20.39 16.14 24.32
CA ASP A 950 19.41 17.20 24.14
C ASP A 950 18.24 17.06 25.12
N ALA A 951 17.87 15.83 25.51
CA ALA A 951 16.67 15.51 26.27
C ALA A 951 16.81 15.61 27.79
N LEU A 952 18.00 15.36 28.35
CA LEU A 952 18.21 15.31 29.79
C LEU A 952 18.94 16.55 30.33
N ASN A 953 18.77 16.85 31.60
CA ASN A 953 19.59 17.79 32.36
C ASN A 953 21.01 17.24 32.62
N GLN A 954 21.86 18.07 33.23
CA GLN A 954 23.26 17.73 33.47
C GLN A 954 23.43 16.42 34.27
N THR A 955 22.60 16.21 35.31
CA THR A 955 22.64 14.98 36.11
C THR A 955 22.34 13.74 35.27
N GLY A 956 21.30 13.77 34.45
CA GLY A 956 20.97 12.66 33.55
C GLY A 956 22.05 12.41 32.51
N GLN A 957 22.62 13.47 31.93
CA GLN A 957 23.73 13.37 30.96
C GLN A 957 25.00 12.77 31.58
N ASP A 958 25.38 13.22 32.77
CA ASP A 958 26.54 12.69 33.49
C ASP A 958 26.33 11.22 33.87
N THR A 959 25.11 10.86 34.30
CA THR A 959 24.76 9.47 34.61
C THR A 959 24.86 8.59 33.37
N PHE A 960 24.35 9.04 32.22
CA PHE A 960 24.51 8.33 30.95
C PHE A 960 25.98 8.16 30.58
N ARG A 961 26.80 9.22 30.70
CA ARG A 961 28.23 9.18 30.37
C ARG A 961 28.99 8.11 31.17
N VAL A 962 28.64 7.90 32.44
CA VAL A 962 29.26 6.88 33.31
C VAL A 962 28.79 5.46 32.96
N HIS A 963 27.51 5.27 32.60
CA HIS A 963 26.93 3.93 32.46
C HIS A 963 26.87 3.41 31.01
N ARG A 964 27.02 4.28 30.00
CA ARG A 964 26.80 3.91 28.59
C ARG A 964 27.64 2.73 28.09
N GLU A 965 28.84 2.53 28.64
CA GLU A 965 29.72 1.40 28.24
C GLU A 965 29.10 0.03 28.57
N LYS A 966 28.21 -0.04 29.57
CA LYS A 966 27.45 -1.26 29.94
C LYS A 966 26.57 -1.77 28.80
N TYR A 967 26.02 -0.87 27.98
CA TYR A 967 25.10 -1.22 26.90
C TYR A 967 25.80 -1.69 25.62
N GLY A 968 27.14 -1.63 25.59
CA GLY A 968 27.99 -2.19 24.54
C GLY A 968 28.60 -1.16 23.58
N LYS A 969 29.43 -1.67 22.65
CA LYS A 969 30.05 -0.90 21.56
C LYS A 969 29.38 -1.29 20.23
N VAL A 970 29.15 -0.33 19.35
CA VAL A 970 28.42 -0.44 18.06
C VAL A 970 29.31 -1.06 16.96
N THR A 971 30.17 -2.02 17.30
CA THR A 971 31.19 -2.56 16.38
C THR A 971 30.89 -3.97 15.87
N SER A 972 29.82 -4.60 16.34
CA SER A 972 29.39 -5.92 15.86
C SER A 972 27.88 -6.11 16.02
N LEU A 973 27.28 -6.83 15.09
CA LEU A 973 25.89 -7.29 15.19
C LEU A 973 25.79 -8.44 16.21
N LYS A 974 24.75 -8.42 17.06
CA LYS A 974 24.42 -9.52 17.96
C LYS A 974 23.61 -10.57 17.20
N TRP A 975 24.27 -11.66 16.84
CA TRP A 975 23.66 -12.75 16.06
C TRP A 975 22.98 -13.80 16.94
N SER A 976 21.87 -14.35 16.45
CA SER A 976 21.29 -15.60 16.94
C SER A 976 22.20 -16.80 16.63
N GLY A 977 21.87 -17.96 17.20
CA GLY A 977 22.36 -19.24 16.69
C GLY A 977 21.89 -19.49 15.26
N TRP A 978 22.58 -20.41 14.58
CA TRP A 978 22.16 -20.92 13.27
C TRP A 978 20.94 -21.84 13.42
N ILE A 979 20.00 -21.72 12.48
CA ILE A 979 18.78 -22.52 12.38
C ILE A 979 18.80 -23.21 11.03
N GLU A 980 18.67 -24.54 11.01
CA GLU A 980 18.65 -25.33 9.79
C GLU A 980 17.29 -25.29 9.10
N GLY A 981 17.28 -25.38 7.77
CA GLY A 981 16.10 -25.41 6.93
C GLY A 981 16.33 -26.20 5.66
N ARG A 982 15.24 -26.47 4.93
CA ARG A 982 15.27 -27.09 3.60
C ARG A 982 14.43 -26.27 2.64
N THR A 983 14.90 -26.13 1.41
CA THR A 983 14.14 -25.41 0.38
C THR A 983 12.85 -26.17 0.02
N GLN A 984 11.78 -25.43 -0.26
CA GLN A 984 10.47 -25.96 -0.62
C GLN A 984 10.27 -25.93 -2.15
N GLN A 985 9.50 -26.87 -2.69
CA GLN A 985 9.36 -27.00 -4.14
C GLN A 985 8.61 -25.81 -4.76
N ALA A 986 9.22 -25.18 -5.76
CA ALA A 986 8.61 -24.13 -6.59
C ALA A 986 8.44 -24.58 -8.05
N SER A 987 9.38 -25.38 -8.58
CA SER A 987 9.30 -26.06 -9.89
C SER A 987 10.21 -27.32 -9.88
N SER A 988 10.47 -27.94 -11.04
CA SER A 988 11.44 -29.05 -11.16
C SER A 988 12.90 -28.62 -10.95
N GLU A 989 13.23 -27.36 -11.23
CA GLU A 989 14.62 -26.84 -11.22
C GLU A 989 14.85 -25.70 -10.22
N THR A 990 13.78 -25.10 -9.69
CA THR A 990 13.85 -24.01 -8.70
C THR A 990 13.14 -24.37 -7.41
N SER A 991 13.64 -23.84 -6.30
CA SER A 991 13.03 -23.99 -4.98
C SER A 991 13.00 -22.66 -4.22
N THR A 992 12.35 -22.65 -3.06
CA THR A 992 12.19 -21.45 -2.23
C THR A 992 12.81 -21.65 -0.86
N VAL A 993 13.66 -20.71 -0.44
CA VAL A 993 14.04 -20.51 0.97
C VAL A 993 12.90 -19.78 1.65
N SER A 994 12.32 -20.40 2.69
CA SER A 994 11.21 -19.83 3.48
C SER A 994 11.66 -19.66 4.92
N ILE A 995 11.59 -18.44 5.45
CA ILE A 995 11.89 -18.10 6.84
C ILE A 995 10.65 -17.47 7.47
N GLU A 996 10.19 -18.05 8.58
CA GLU A 996 9.15 -17.47 9.42
C GLU A 996 9.80 -16.70 10.57
N ALA A 997 9.33 -15.48 10.81
CA ALA A 997 9.87 -14.58 11.80
C ALA A 997 8.79 -13.65 12.37
N SER A 998 9.20 -12.83 13.34
CA SER A 998 8.43 -11.68 13.80
C SER A 998 9.32 -10.45 13.78
N ILE A 999 8.79 -9.31 13.33
CA ILE A 999 9.52 -8.04 13.28
C ILE A 999 8.84 -6.99 14.19
N PRO A 1000 9.53 -6.52 15.24
CA PRO A 1000 9.01 -5.44 16.09
C PRO A 1000 8.82 -4.12 15.31
N SER A 1001 7.97 -3.22 15.81
CA SER A 1001 7.89 -1.86 15.25
C SER A 1001 9.22 -1.11 15.43
N PHE A 1002 9.58 -0.27 14.45
CA PHE A 1002 10.83 0.51 14.44
C PHE A 1002 12.07 -0.35 14.68
N SER A 1003 12.15 -1.46 13.97
CA SER A 1003 13.27 -2.40 14.04
C SER A 1003 13.87 -2.66 12.67
N VAL A 1004 15.11 -3.14 12.68
CA VAL A 1004 15.84 -3.66 11.54
C VAL A 1004 16.34 -5.06 11.91
N GLN A 1005 16.15 -6.04 11.03
CA GLN A 1005 16.67 -7.40 11.22
C GLN A 1005 17.50 -7.80 10.01
N LYS A 1006 18.77 -8.17 10.24
CA LYS A 1006 19.66 -8.75 9.22
C LYS A 1006 19.59 -10.27 9.31
N TYR A 1007 19.28 -10.93 8.20
CA TYR A 1007 19.33 -12.37 8.04
C TYR A 1007 20.52 -12.74 7.16
N GLU A 1008 21.26 -13.78 7.57
CA GLU A 1008 22.27 -14.43 6.74
C GLU A 1008 21.84 -15.86 6.52
N VAL A 1009 21.69 -16.26 5.25
CA VAL A 1009 21.40 -17.64 4.83
C VAL A 1009 22.62 -18.19 4.13
N ARG A 1010 23.06 -19.37 4.54
CA ARG A 1010 24.21 -20.07 3.96
C ARG A 1010 23.84 -21.50 3.65
N TRP A 1011 24.32 -22.01 2.52
CA TRP A 1011 24.13 -23.39 2.11
C TRP A 1011 24.95 -24.32 3.00
N VAL A 1012 24.35 -25.43 3.43
CA VAL A 1012 25.08 -26.49 4.14
C VAL A 1012 25.79 -27.32 3.09
N LYS A 1013 27.13 -27.39 3.14
CA LYS A 1013 27.90 -28.27 2.25
C LYS A 1013 27.57 -29.72 2.61
N GLU A 1014 27.16 -30.49 1.60
CA GLU A 1014 26.99 -31.94 1.72
C GLU A 1014 28.31 -32.66 2.01
#